data_AF-A0A6P1ZJR0-F1
#
_entry.id   AF-A0A6P1ZJR0-F1
#
_cell.length_a   1.000
_cell.length_b   1.000
_cell.length_c   1.000
_cell.angle_alpha   90.00
_cell.angle_beta   90.00
_cell.angle_gamma   90.00
#
_symmetry.space_group_name_H-M   'P 1'
#
loop_
_entity.id
_entity.type
_entity.pdbx_description
1 polymer ?
#
loop_
_entity_poly.entity_id
_entity_poly.type
_entity_poly.pdbx_seq_one_letter_code
_entity_poly.pdbx_strand_id
1 'polypeptide(L)'
;MVPVVLSRLAGAFRTLLLTVAAAAVVLTAPPSAQAFNYYWGKHPDKDRIVVKFDGDVPKYSIARTSKTSIDITLPDGFWAGKRRPPMLLMQTGANAKDIKPTDTGLRIDLRNDTFGYLHFVLEDADKLVVDVFEDSMGARWEPGAEEPPVQPAAQPAEQPAAPEPAPEAKAEPQPAPEAMQPAGETAAAARPDTRTAEPAPPAPTQEPSAMPAASAANETSPAVEAPSESATASAPSFSFRSSLPSRSPEGTQARPEPEPTKTETNQTAASEAAAPSSAGTSQPAQGTMAVADNGPSYELRAPMAKPGEVAPVLRRSTPTQAEESPQQAAADTPDIQAPQQYLMDMPGMNATAGNATAENAEVPPPPVIDTEAAKQARETADRQEAAAREQAAQANNQTAETPQAGTAPEPLDETASLDQMPMPETAAASGEEQNRTGPDGEPIPTTAELLDQARISFVNEEYETALTQLKQLRGAPGLTDAEREEVLYFLADSQYALHRDDMRENYETVTSAYKAAMNFNPQSSSTPQALLKMGVINLEVDNPREAEAYFNILRKQYPGNENIPLTYFYWGDYYFKHGRYQEAADSYQYIIQQFPDTKYVRESGVGLARSLERLGFDEQAAEIVDYLEKRWPRFYVEYPPFLRLVGDVSYQNQEYEKAKLNLWTFYNLDPEGPEADLALARIGDIYVKEGKLDAAREVYQKTAQKYPEREGGLIARMRLAEKGIYDKPTTQDMFTVFDQPYTTAPEDIYKEIVSKHPDSALAPLAQLKLAMWYMHGNQQRDTLVAIQDFLTRYPESPLMPRAKEVASDAFGKLVDTMVKEENYAGAMRLWDGSPAIRDIVGDLDPKTRIALGLSSWKEGRPEQAWNLVSPFLVSEGMPQYSEMALNLALSVALENGYWDRIVNMRPIVDGWEVTPKTRDEYNYALALAYENLGQEDQSAPMWASLTGDDGLDPLRRAYAQYFMAVNARKQGDLKKAYDMARDSLEYFLESDKDPGKIDDLLPMLVEIAEGGGRIREAIGWNLDYLERLQQSDPQWPAARYRMAQLYRKAQDVQQWRAILEDLAKNNPNSLYGRMADMDLRTQGLVKDARQLAPNI
;
A
#
# COMPACT_ATOMS: atom_id res chain seq x y z
N MET A 1 -5.40 -50.51 -54.80
CA MET A 1 -5.78 -49.31 -54.04
C MET A 1 -4.70 -48.99 -53.02
N VAL A 2 -3.62 -48.31 -53.43
CA VAL A 2 -2.47 -47.98 -52.53
C VAL A 2 -2.04 -46.49 -52.61
N PRO A 3 -2.07 -45.80 -53.77
CA PRO A 3 -1.63 -44.39 -53.84
C PRO A 3 -2.49 -43.40 -53.04
N VAL A 4 -3.75 -43.73 -52.77
CA VAL A 4 -4.75 -42.81 -52.18
C VAL A 4 -4.66 -42.73 -50.65
N VAL A 5 -4.08 -43.75 -49.99
CA VAL A 5 -3.92 -43.78 -48.53
C VAL A 5 -2.64 -43.03 -48.11
N LEU A 6 -1.55 -43.22 -48.87
CA LEU A 6 -0.28 -42.53 -48.66
C LEU A 6 -0.38 -41.01 -48.88
N SER A 7 -1.17 -40.54 -49.86
CA SER A 7 -1.38 -39.10 -50.08
C SER A 7 -2.17 -38.43 -48.95
N ARG A 8 -3.13 -39.13 -48.34
CA ARG A 8 -3.91 -38.61 -47.19
C ARG A 8 -3.09 -38.56 -45.91
N LEU A 9 -2.25 -39.57 -45.65
CA LEU A 9 -1.32 -39.56 -44.50
C LEU A 9 -0.24 -38.48 -44.64
N ALA A 10 0.34 -38.29 -45.84
CA ALA A 10 1.28 -37.21 -46.10
C ALA A 10 0.65 -35.81 -45.96
N GLY A 11 -0.63 -35.66 -46.32
CA GLY A 11 -1.41 -34.45 -46.09
C GLY A 11 -1.58 -34.15 -44.60
N ALA A 12 -2.08 -35.11 -43.83
CA ALA A 12 -2.29 -34.99 -42.38
C ALA A 12 -0.99 -34.66 -41.62
N PHE A 13 0.13 -35.29 -41.99
CA PHE A 13 1.43 -35.05 -41.36
C PHE A 13 2.00 -33.66 -41.72
N ARG A 14 1.76 -33.17 -42.96
CA ARG A 14 2.09 -31.79 -43.35
C ARG A 14 1.25 -30.76 -42.60
N THR A 15 -0.06 -30.98 -42.42
CA THR A 15 -0.89 -30.08 -41.62
C THR A 15 -0.46 -30.08 -40.15
N LEU A 16 -0.11 -31.24 -39.58
CA LEU A 16 0.39 -31.32 -38.20
C LEU A 16 1.71 -30.55 -38.03
N LEU A 17 2.68 -30.76 -38.94
CA LEU A 17 3.94 -30.01 -38.95
C LEU A 17 3.74 -28.50 -39.16
N LEU A 18 2.77 -28.09 -39.99
CA LEU A 18 2.43 -26.67 -40.16
C LEU A 18 1.76 -26.09 -38.92
N THR A 19 0.89 -26.82 -38.21
CA THR A 19 0.31 -26.35 -36.95
C THR A 19 1.33 -26.30 -35.82
N VAL A 20 2.27 -27.25 -35.75
CA VAL A 20 3.36 -27.23 -34.75
C VAL A 20 4.37 -26.13 -35.07
N ALA A 21 4.70 -25.90 -36.35
CA ALA A 21 5.55 -24.78 -36.76
C ALA A 21 4.87 -23.42 -36.53
N ALA A 22 3.57 -23.30 -36.79
CA ALA A 22 2.81 -22.08 -36.48
C ALA A 22 2.74 -21.82 -34.97
N ALA A 23 2.47 -22.86 -34.16
CA ALA A 23 2.50 -22.75 -32.70
C ALA A 23 3.90 -22.39 -32.18
N ALA A 24 4.96 -22.98 -32.74
CA ALA A 24 6.34 -22.63 -32.40
C ALA A 24 6.67 -21.18 -32.76
N VAL A 25 6.26 -20.68 -33.94
CA VAL A 25 6.46 -19.27 -34.35
C VAL A 25 5.66 -18.30 -33.48
N VAL A 26 4.49 -18.70 -32.95
CA VAL A 26 3.73 -17.90 -31.98
C VAL A 26 4.39 -17.91 -30.59
N LEU A 27 5.08 -18.99 -30.22
CA LEU A 27 5.80 -19.13 -28.94
C LEU A 27 7.26 -18.62 -28.97
N THR A 28 7.83 -18.32 -30.14
CA THR A 28 9.19 -17.75 -30.29
C THR A 28 9.21 -16.31 -30.81
N ALA A 29 8.05 -15.71 -31.06
CA ALA A 29 7.97 -14.27 -31.23
C ALA A 29 8.22 -13.59 -29.86
N PRO A 30 9.16 -12.62 -29.75
CA PRO A 30 9.28 -11.84 -28.52
C PRO A 30 7.95 -11.11 -28.25
N PRO A 31 7.52 -10.95 -26.99
CA PRO A 31 6.35 -10.16 -26.66
C PRO A 31 6.58 -8.74 -27.18
N SER A 32 5.88 -8.39 -28.25
CA SER A 32 5.97 -7.05 -28.82
C SER A 32 5.06 -6.15 -28.02
N ALA A 33 5.65 -5.40 -27.08
CA ALA A 33 4.96 -4.39 -26.29
C ALA A 33 4.12 -3.50 -27.20
N GLN A 34 2.81 -3.50 -26.97
CA GLN A 34 1.91 -2.55 -27.63
C GLN A 34 1.84 -1.30 -26.75
N ALA A 35 1.23 -0.22 -27.23
CA ALA A 35 1.10 0.96 -26.36
C ALA A 35 0.14 0.73 -25.17
N PHE A 36 -0.82 -0.18 -25.39
CA PHE A 36 -1.82 -0.68 -24.47
C PHE A 36 -2.54 -1.86 -25.16
N ASN A 37 -3.23 -2.68 -24.39
CA ASN A 37 -4.19 -3.67 -24.90
C ASN A 37 -5.59 -3.29 -24.44
N TYR A 38 -6.59 -3.46 -25.30
CA TYR A 38 -7.99 -3.26 -24.90
C TYR A 38 -8.79 -4.55 -25.06
N TYR A 39 -9.73 -4.76 -24.14
CA TYR A 39 -10.65 -5.90 -24.09
C TYR A 39 -12.02 -5.40 -23.67
N TRP A 40 -13.04 -6.22 -23.85
CA TRP A 40 -14.42 -5.83 -23.57
C TRP A 40 -15.18 -6.92 -22.84
N GLY A 41 -16.13 -6.52 -22.00
CA GLY A 41 -17.02 -7.40 -21.27
C GLY A 41 -18.47 -7.07 -21.60
N LYS A 42 -19.29 -8.11 -21.83
CA LYS A 42 -20.73 -7.93 -22.03
C LYS A 42 -21.44 -7.88 -20.69
N HIS A 43 -22.05 -6.74 -20.36
CA HIS A 43 -22.99 -6.62 -19.25
C HIS A 43 -24.44 -6.62 -19.77
N PRO A 44 -25.46 -6.86 -18.92
CA PRO A 44 -26.85 -6.95 -19.36
C PRO A 44 -27.42 -5.65 -19.95
N ASP A 45 -26.85 -4.51 -19.53
CA ASP A 45 -27.33 -3.14 -19.70
C ASP A 45 -26.33 -2.24 -20.46
N LYS A 46 -25.08 -2.68 -20.60
CA LYS A 46 -23.98 -1.89 -21.19
C LYS A 46 -22.87 -2.73 -21.81
N ASP A 47 -22.15 -2.13 -22.76
CA ASP A 47 -20.86 -2.65 -23.22
C ASP A 47 -19.75 -2.00 -22.39
N ARG A 48 -19.00 -2.81 -21.65
CA ARG A 48 -17.81 -2.34 -20.92
C ARG A 48 -16.59 -2.53 -21.79
N ILE A 49 -15.90 -1.44 -22.10
CA ILE A 49 -14.64 -1.40 -22.82
C ILE A 49 -13.54 -1.10 -21.80
N VAL A 50 -12.47 -1.88 -21.78
CA VAL A 50 -11.35 -1.69 -20.85
C VAL A 50 -10.06 -1.57 -21.66
N VAL A 51 -9.38 -0.44 -21.53
CA VAL A 51 -8.07 -0.16 -22.12
C VAL A 51 -7.03 -0.29 -21.02
N LYS A 52 -6.28 -1.40 -21.02
CA LYS A 52 -5.15 -1.63 -20.12
C LYS A 52 -3.87 -1.10 -20.76
N PHE A 53 -3.21 -0.14 -20.12
CA PHE A 53 -1.94 0.43 -20.54
C PHE A 53 -0.75 -0.43 -20.08
N ASP A 54 0.37 -0.27 -20.79
CA ASP A 54 1.65 -0.88 -20.44
C ASP A 54 2.36 0.07 -19.44
N GLY A 55 1.81 0.19 -18.23
CA GLY A 55 2.13 1.18 -17.19
C GLY A 55 0.97 2.16 -16.90
N ASP A 56 1.21 3.19 -16.09
CA ASP A 56 0.22 4.18 -15.67
C ASP A 56 -0.67 4.69 -16.82
N VAL A 57 -1.96 4.91 -16.52
CA VAL A 57 -2.89 5.51 -17.50
C VAL A 57 -2.43 6.93 -17.83
N PRO A 58 -2.07 7.25 -19.09
CA PRO A 58 -1.61 8.57 -19.46
C PRO A 58 -2.74 9.59 -19.35
N LYS A 59 -2.42 10.87 -19.15
CA LYS A 59 -3.40 11.96 -19.24
C LYS A 59 -4.17 11.85 -20.56
N TYR A 60 -5.50 11.77 -20.47
CA TYR A 60 -6.38 11.62 -21.62
C TYR A 60 -7.53 12.62 -21.54
N SER A 61 -8.17 12.89 -22.67
CA SER A 61 -9.52 13.46 -22.72
C SER A 61 -10.42 12.51 -23.51
N ILE A 62 -11.70 12.46 -23.16
CA ILE A 62 -12.68 11.62 -23.85
C ILE A 62 -13.93 12.45 -24.14
N ALA A 63 -14.34 12.48 -25.41
CA ALA A 63 -15.45 13.29 -25.87
C ALA A 63 -16.27 12.55 -26.93
N ARG A 64 -17.58 12.77 -26.93
CA ARG A 64 -18.43 12.45 -28.09
C ARG A 64 -18.05 13.37 -29.24
N THR A 65 -17.62 12.80 -30.37
CA THR A 65 -17.18 13.56 -31.55
C THR A 65 -18.09 13.38 -32.76
N SER A 66 -19.04 12.44 -32.70
CA SER A 66 -20.08 12.30 -33.71
C SER A 66 -21.38 11.81 -33.09
N LYS A 67 -22.46 11.79 -33.89
CA LYS A 67 -23.72 11.18 -33.46
C LYS A 67 -23.57 9.71 -33.08
N THR A 68 -22.53 8.99 -33.52
CA THR A 68 -22.30 7.57 -33.22
C THR A 68 -20.84 7.26 -32.88
N SER A 69 -20.05 8.22 -32.38
CA SER A 69 -18.62 8.02 -32.08
C SER A 69 -18.18 8.77 -30.82
N ILE A 70 -17.30 8.12 -30.06
CA ILE A 70 -16.55 8.70 -28.94
C ILE A 70 -15.06 8.62 -29.30
N ASP A 71 -14.32 9.70 -29.11
CA ASP A 71 -12.85 9.71 -29.23
C ASP A 71 -12.20 9.86 -27.85
N ILE A 72 -11.17 9.05 -27.61
CA ILE A 72 -10.23 9.18 -26.49
C ILE A 72 -8.95 9.76 -27.08
N THR A 73 -8.58 10.96 -26.66
CA THR A 73 -7.35 11.64 -27.08
C THR A 73 -6.26 11.42 -26.04
N LEU A 74 -5.08 11.02 -26.49
CA LEU A 74 -3.87 10.76 -25.69
C LEU A 74 -2.83 11.87 -25.94
N PRO A 75 -1.76 11.98 -25.13
CA PRO A 75 -0.79 13.06 -25.26
C PRO A 75 -0.02 13.01 -26.59
N ASP A 76 0.39 14.18 -27.08
CA ASP A 76 1.24 14.26 -28.27
C ASP A 76 2.52 13.43 -28.11
N GLY A 77 2.86 12.68 -29.17
CA GLY A 77 4.00 11.76 -29.14
C GLY A 77 3.77 10.44 -28.38
N PHE A 78 2.57 10.17 -27.83
CA PHE A 78 2.28 8.89 -27.15
C PHE A 78 2.60 7.64 -28.02
N TRP A 79 2.42 7.75 -29.34
CA TRP A 79 2.74 6.69 -30.31
C TRP A 79 4.23 6.58 -30.67
N ALA A 80 5.10 7.49 -30.21
CA ALA A 80 6.52 7.48 -30.56
C ALA A 80 7.21 6.23 -29.99
N GLY A 81 7.76 5.40 -30.87
CA GLY A 81 8.40 4.12 -30.49
C GLY A 81 7.44 3.00 -30.09
N LYS A 82 6.12 3.25 -29.99
CA LYS A 82 5.11 2.25 -29.58
C LYS A 82 4.30 1.75 -30.77
N ARG A 83 3.97 0.45 -30.79
CA ARG A 83 3.12 -0.14 -31.84
C ARG A 83 1.65 0.11 -31.53
N ARG A 84 0.90 0.69 -32.49
CA ARG A 84 -0.56 0.84 -32.40
C ARG A 84 -1.25 -0.54 -32.40
N PRO A 85 -2.28 -0.75 -31.56
CA PRO A 85 -3.04 -2.01 -31.56
C PRO A 85 -3.86 -2.19 -32.85
N PRO A 86 -4.31 -3.41 -33.17
CA PRO A 86 -5.26 -3.63 -34.27
C PRO A 86 -6.62 -2.96 -33.97
N MET A 87 -7.49 -2.91 -34.98
CA MET A 87 -8.93 -2.62 -34.80
C MET A 87 -9.66 -3.87 -34.28
N LEU A 88 -10.65 -3.69 -33.42
CA LEU A 88 -11.57 -4.73 -32.96
C LEU A 88 -13.00 -4.44 -33.43
N LEU A 89 -13.61 -5.44 -34.05
CA LEU A 89 -15.03 -5.44 -34.39
C LEU A 89 -15.82 -6.02 -33.20
N MET A 90 -16.69 -5.20 -32.60
CA MET A 90 -17.52 -5.54 -31.44
C MET A 90 -18.76 -6.33 -31.89
N GLN A 91 -18.56 -7.51 -32.49
CA GLN A 91 -19.63 -8.28 -33.14
C GLN A 91 -20.81 -8.60 -32.20
N THR A 92 -20.52 -8.88 -30.93
CA THR A 92 -21.47 -9.29 -29.89
C THR A 92 -21.79 -8.21 -28.84
N GLY A 93 -21.20 -7.00 -28.96
CA GLY A 93 -21.56 -5.83 -28.17
C GLY A 93 -22.97 -5.33 -28.51
N ALA A 94 -23.68 -4.81 -27.50
CA ALA A 94 -25.03 -4.27 -27.64
C ALA A 94 -25.04 -2.88 -28.29
N ASN A 95 -24.13 -2.01 -27.85
CA ASN A 95 -24.08 -0.59 -28.20
C ASN A 95 -22.85 -0.25 -29.07
N ALA A 96 -21.71 -0.85 -28.78
CA ALA A 96 -20.46 -0.66 -29.50
C ALA A 96 -20.41 -1.48 -30.79
N LYS A 97 -19.79 -0.90 -31.82
CA LYS A 97 -19.65 -1.46 -33.17
C LYS A 97 -18.20 -1.81 -33.48
N ASP A 98 -17.29 -0.86 -33.32
CA ASP A 98 -15.85 -1.07 -33.53
C ASP A 98 -15.00 -0.14 -32.65
N ILE A 99 -13.80 -0.61 -32.30
CA ILE A 99 -12.77 0.15 -31.58
C ILE A 99 -11.53 0.18 -32.47
N LYS A 100 -10.95 1.36 -32.69
CA LYS A 100 -9.76 1.53 -33.55
C LYS A 100 -8.83 2.64 -33.05
N PRO A 101 -7.50 2.49 -33.21
CA PRO A 101 -6.59 3.60 -32.98
C PRO A 101 -6.78 4.70 -34.03
N THR A 102 -6.65 5.94 -33.60
CA THR A 102 -6.53 7.14 -34.44
C THR A 102 -5.09 7.67 -34.38
N ASP A 103 -4.81 8.79 -35.05
CA ASP A 103 -3.48 9.42 -34.93
C ASP A 103 -3.22 10.05 -33.56
N THR A 104 -4.28 10.43 -32.84
CA THR A 104 -4.23 11.10 -31.53
C THR A 104 -4.66 10.20 -30.37
N GLY A 105 -5.17 8.98 -30.61
CA GLY A 105 -5.62 8.07 -29.54
C GLY A 105 -6.50 6.93 -30.04
N LEU A 106 -7.74 6.84 -29.55
CA LEU A 106 -8.72 5.80 -29.90
C LEU A 106 -10.05 6.41 -30.35
N ARG A 107 -10.73 5.73 -31.28
CA ARG A 107 -12.15 5.94 -31.59
C ARG A 107 -12.94 4.69 -31.23
N ILE A 108 -14.06 4.90 -30.56
CA ILE A 108 -15.11 3.91 -30.33
C ILE A 108 -16.29 4.32 -31.21
N ASP A 109 -16.56 3.55 -32.26
CA ASP A 109 -17.78 3.71 -33.06
C ASP A 109 -18.89 2.84 -32.48
N LEU A 110 -20.10 3.40 -32.47
CA LEU A 110 -21.30 2.84 -31.87
C LEU A 110 -22.35 2.51 -32.95
N ARG A 111 -23.33 1.69 -32.57
CA ARG A 111 -24.36 1.16 -33.49
C ARG A 111 -25.49 2.16 -33.72
N ASN A 112 -25.87 2.88 -32.67
CA ASN A 112 -26.99 3.84 -32.62
C ASN A 112 -26.50 5.20 -32.10
N ASP A 113 -27.30 6.26 -32.27
CA ASP A 113 -27.04 7.60 -31.74
C ASP A 113 -27.68 7.86 -30.35
N THR A 114 -28.56 6.96 -29.91
CA THR A 114 -29.14 6.90 -28.56
C THR A 114 -28.19 6.22 -27.57
N PHE A 115 -27.08 6.88 -27.22
CA PHE A 115 -26.13 6.37 -26.24
C PHE A 115 -25.68 7.40 -25.21
N GLY A 116 -25.38 6.91 -24.02
CA GLY A 116 -24.62 7.57 -22.98
C GLY A 116 -23.30 6.82 -22.74
N TYR A 117 -22.34 7.49 -22.10
CA TYR A 117 -21.09 6.84 -21.71
C TYR A 117 -20.60 7.37 -20.36
N LEU A 118 -19.91 6.50 -19.63
CA LEU A 118 -19.16 6.82 -18.42
C LEU A 118 -17.72 6.32 -18.59
N HIS A 119 -16.76 6.97 -17.93
CA HIS A 119 -15.38 6.50 -17.91
C HIS A 119 -14.76 6.71 -16.53
N PHE A 120 -13.83 5.84 -16.16
CA PHE A 120 -13.07 5.92 -14.91
C PHE A 120 -11.74 5.19 -15.04
N VAL A 121 -10.78 5.54 -14.18
CA VAL A 121 -9.49 4.85 -14.10
C VAL A 121 -9.50 3.90 -12.90
N LEU A 122 -8.97 2.70 -13.09
CA LEU A 122 -8.63 1.77 -12.01
C LEU A 122 -7.12 1.90 -11.78
N GLU A 123 -6.73 2.74 -10.83
CA GLU A 123 -5.33 3.07 -10.54
C GLU A 123 -4.51 1.84 -10.13
N ASP A 124 -5.08 0.92 -9.34
CA ASP A 124 -4.44 -0.34 -8.93
C ASP A 124 -4.20 -1.36 -10.08
N ALA A 125 -4.55 -1.01 -11.34
CA ALA A 125 -4.64 -2.00 -12.41
C ALA A 125 -4.27 -1.51 -13.83
N ASP A 126 -3.72 -0.29 -13.98
CA ASP A 126 -3.33 0.32 -15.26
C ASP A 126 -4.47 0.41 -16.31
N LYS A 127 -5.71 0.61 -15.88
CA LYS A 127 -6.89 0.48 -16.76
C LYS A 127 -7.75 1.74 -16.81
N LEU A 128 -7.98 2.24 -18.02
CA LEU A 128 -9.13 3.09 -18.34
C LEU A 128 -10.33 2.21 -18.69
N VAL A 129 -11.44 2.36 -17.97
CA VAL A 129 -12.72 1.72 -18.28
C VAL A 129 -13.64 2.75 -18.93
N VAL A 130 -14.32 2.35 -20.01
CA VAL A 130 -15.37 3.13 -20.68
C VAL A 130 -16.61 2.25 -20.80
N ASP A 131 -17.67 2.61 -20.09
CA ASP A 131 -18.97 1.95 -20.13
C ASP A 131 -19.89 2.67 -21.11
N VAL A 132 -20.44 1.97 -22.11
CA VAL A 132 -21.38 2.54 -23.09
C VAL A 132 -22.75 1.86 -22.97
N PHE A 133 -23.77 2.66 -22.68
CA PHE A 133 -25.15 2.22 -22.44
C PHE A 133 -26.14 2.94 -23.36
N GLU A 134 -27.34 2.40 -23.48
CA GLU A 134 -28.41 3.02 -24.26
C GLU A 134 -28.98 4.25 -23.52
N ASP A 135 -29.03 5.40 -24.19
CA ASP A 135 -29.63 6.63 -23.66
C ASP A 135 -30.43 7.35 -24.75
N SER A 136 -31.73 7.48 -24.53
CA SER A 136 -32.66 8.20 -25.42
C SER A 136 -32.33 9.68 -25.58
N MET A 137 -31.67 10.32 -24.61
CA MET A 137 -31.22 11.71 -24.73
C MET A 137 -30.03 11.85 -25.68
N GLY A 138 -29.25 10.78 -25.86
CA GLY A 138 -28.11 10.73 -26.78
C GLY A 138 -28.45 11.15 -28.21
N ALA A 139 -29.66 10.87 -28.72
CA ALA A 139 -30.07 11.25 -30.07
C ALA A 139 -30.24 12.77 -30.26
N ARG A 140 -30.34 13.54 -29.17
CA ARG A 140 -30.46 15.02 -29.16
C ARG A 140 -29.10 15.73 -29.20
N TRP A 141 -27.99 14.98 -29.16
CA TRP A 141 -26.66 15.55 -29.26
C TRP A 141 -26.39 16.07 -30.67
N GLU A 142 -25.95 17.32 -30.75
CA GLU A 142 -25.43 17.93 -31.96
C GLU A 142 -23.96 18.33 -31.71
N PRO A 143 -23.06 18.16 -32.70
CA PRO A 143 -21.71 18.70 -32.56
C PRO A 143 -21.81 20.22 -32.41
N GLY A 144 -21.13 20.76 -31.39
CA GLY A 144 -21.08 22.20 -31.17
C GLY A 144 -20.69 22.93 -32.45
N ALA A 145 -21.43 23.96 -32.82
CA ALA A 145 -21.17 24.72 -34.03
C ALA A 145 -19.73 25.27 -33.98
N GLU A 146 -18.95 25.04 -35.04
CA GLU A 146 -17.66 25.71 -35.21
C GLU A 146 -17.88 27.22 -35.13
N GLU A 147 -17.28 27.87 -34.13
CA GLU A 147 -17.14 29.32 -34.17
C GLU A 147 -16.39 29.69 -35.45
N PRO A 148 -16.84 30.71 -36.20
CA PRO A 148 -16.17 31.12 -37.42
C PRO A 148 -14.71 31.50 -37.11
N PRO A 149 -13.75 31.13 -37.98
CA PRO A 149 -12.34 31.20 -37.65
C PRO A 149 -11.93 32.61 -37.25
N VAL A 150 -11.59 32.79 -35.97
CA VAL A 150 -10.95 33.99 -35.46
C VAL A 150 -9.64 34.16 -36.24
N GLN A 151 -9.58 35.21 -37.06
CA GLN A 151 -8.33 35.59 -37.72
C GLN A 151 -7.26 35.77 -36.64
N PRO A 152 -6.07 35.17 -36.77
CA PRO A 152 -5.08 35.19 -35.71
C PRO A 152 -4.73 36.63 -35.36
N ALA A 153 -5.04 37.02 -34.12
CA ALA A 153 -4.48 38.24 -33.55
C ALA A 153 -2.95 38.11 -33.62
N ALA A 154 -2.32 39.05 -34.31
CA ALA A 154 -0.87 39.01 -34.51
C ALA A 154 -0.16 38.96 -33.15
N GLN A 155 0.80 38.05 -33.02
CA GLN A 155 1.77 38.11 -31.94
C GLN A 155 2.43 39.51 -31.93
N PRO A 156 2.66 40.12 -30.76
CA PRO A 156 3.57 41.26 -30.67
C PRO A 156 4.92 40.84 -31.21
N ALA A 157 5.38 41.49 -32.28
CA ALA A 157 6.66 41.19 -32.88
C ALA A 157 7.79 41.64 -31.94
N GLU A 158 8.56 40.70 -31.41
CA GLU A 158 9.91 41.00 -30.93
C GLU A 158 10.76 41.46 -32.12
N GLN A 159 11.23 42.71 -32.07
CA GLN A 159 12.29 43.20 -32.96
C GLN A 159 13.67 42.93 -32.35
N PRO A 160 14.73 42.82 -33.19
CA PRO A 160 15.63 41.68 -33.05
C PRO A 160 16.88 41.98 -32.21
N ALA A 161 17.44 40.93 -31.60
CA ALA A 161 18.84 40.93 -31.22
C ALA A 161 19.73 41.02 -32.47
N ALA A 162 20.63 42.00 -32.49
CA ALA A 162 21.59 42.21 -33.58
C ALA A 162 22.72 41.15 -33.56
N PRO A 163 23.38 40.88 -34.71
CA PRO A 163 24.36 39.80 -34.83
C PRO A 163 25.73 40.14 -34.22
N GLU A 164 26.48 39.12 -33.80
CA GLU A 164 27.87 39.24 -33.35
C GLU A 164 28.82 39.67 -34.48
N PRO A 165 29.93 40.37 -34.17
CA PRO A 165 30.77 41.05 -35.16
C PRO A 165 31.89 40.18 -35.74
N ALA A 166 32.22 40.48 -37.00
CA ALA A 166 33.54 40.20 -37.61
C ALA A 166 34.22 41.54 -37.97
N PRO A 167 35.57 41.60 -38.06
CA PRO A 167 36.30 42.80 -37.63
C PRO A 167 36.49 43.88 -38.70
N GLU A 168 36.53 45.14 -38.25
CA GLU A 168 37.06 46.28 -39.01
C GLU A 168 38.37 46.81 -38.43
N ALA A 169 39.19 47.42 -39.31
CA ALA A 169 40.40 48.14 -38.94
C ALA A 169 40.41 49.57 -39.53
N LYS A 170 40.19 50.56 -38.64
CA LYS A 170 40.63 51.97 -38.67
C LYS A 170 40.35 52.87 -39.91
N ALA A 171 39.64 53.98 -39.67
CA ALA A 171 40.21 55.35 -39.70
C ALA A 171 39.22 56.43 -39.16
N GLU A 172 39.74 57.63 -38.83
CA GLU A 172 39.09 58.81 -38.21
C GLU A 172 38.57 59.86 -39.27
N PRO A 173 38.20 61.14 -38.96
CA PRO A 173 37.04 61.64 -38.17
C PRO A 173 36.28 62.90 -38.76
N GLN A 174 34.99 63.10 -38.36
CA GLN A 174 34.21 64.39 -38.23
C GLN A 174 34.08 65.38 -39.43
N PRO A 175 33.22 66.46 -39.42
CA PRO A 175 32.22 67.00 -38.45
C PRO A 175 30.77 67.28 -39.02
N ALA A 176 29.94 68.07 -38.30
CA ALA A 176 28.52 68.47 -38.51
C ALA A 176 28.31 69.69 -39.48
N PRO A 177 27.15 70.46 -39.63
CA PRO A 177 25.90 70.60 -38.82
C PRO A 177 24.54 71.00 -39.54
N GLU A 178 23.55 71.51 -38.77
CA GLU A 178 22.47 72.52 -39.05
C GLU A 178 21.05 72.25 -39.65
N ALA A 179 20.03 72.34 -38.78
CA ALA A 179 18.94 73.36 -38.67
C ALA A 179 17.76 73.61 -39.69
N MET A 180 16.62 74.05 -39.08
CA MET A 180 15.50 74.93 -39.53
C MET A 180 14.08 74.39 -39.91
N GLN A 181 13.08 75.19 -39.47
CA GLN A 181 11.59 75.15 -39.62
C GLN A 181 11.14 75.92 -40.91
N PRO A 182 9.85 76.33 -41.22
CA PRO A 182 8.59 76.36 -40.42
C PRO A 182 7.20 76.20 -41.14
N ALA A 183 6.12 76.36 -40.34
CA ALA A 183 4.71 76.76 -40.65
C ALA A 183 3.84 75.82 -41.54
N GLY A 184 2.50 75.68 -41.41
CA GLY A 184 1.43 76.23 -40.54
C GLY A 184 0.06 75.63 -40.99
N GLU A 185 -1.15 75.98 -40.53
CA GLU A 185 -1.64 76.82 -39.41
C GLU A 185 -3.19 76.63 -39.22
N THR A 186 -3.75 76.80 -38.00
CA THR A 186 -5.21 76.97 -37.66
C THR A 186 -6.21 75.83 -37.96
N ALA A 187 -7.39 75.66 -37.33
CA ALA A 187 -7.98 76.06 -36.02
C ALA A 187 -9.42 75.42 -35.92
N ALA A 188 -10.15 75.36 -34.79
CA ALA A 188 -9.85 75.16 -33.36
C ALA A 188 -11.19 75.08 -32.55
N ALA A 189 -11.42 74.08 -31.69
CA ALA A 189 -12.58 74.02 -30.78
C ALA A 189 -12.23 73.43 -29.39
N ALA A 190 -11.97 74.36 -28.46
CA ALA A 190 -12.18 74.39 -27.00
C ALA A 190 -12.16 73.07 -26.16
N ARG A 191 -11.20 72.79 -25.25
CA ARG A 191 -10.63 73.54 -24.06
C ARG A 191 -11.40 73.30 -22.73
N PRO A 192 -10.75 73.45 -21.54
CA PRO A 192 -9.34 73.21 -21.19
C PRO A 192 -9.08 72.61 -19.77
N ASP A 193 -7.80 72.47 -19.43
CA ASP A 193 -7.22 72.08 -18.14
C ASP A 193 -7.31 73.06 -16.95
N THR A 194 -7.33 72.49 -15.74
CA THR A 194 -6.70 72.93 -14.45
C THR A 194 -7.03 74.30 -13.80
N ARG A 195 -7.21 74.32 -12.46
CA ARG A 195 -6.19 74.69 -11.41
C ARG A 195 -6.81 75.32 -10.11
N THR A 196 -6.46 74.76 -8.94
CA THR A 196 -6.30 75.39 -7.58
C THR A 196 -7.37 76.26 -6.87
N ALA A 197 -7.49 76.01 -5.55
CA ALA A 197 -7.67 76.94 -4.39
C ALA A 197 -9.03 77.10 -3.66
N GLU A 198 -8.90 77.25 -2.32
CA GLU A 198 -9.88 77.55 -1.24
C GLU A 198 -10.59 78.93 -1.38
N PRO A 199 -11.72 79.26 -0.68
CA PRO A 199 -11.84 79.28 0.81
C PRO A 199 -13.24 79.03 1.47
N ALA A 200 -13.28 79.09 2.82
CA ALA A 200 -14.46 79.10 3.72
C ALA A 200 -15.17 80.49 3.80
N PRO A 201 -16.14 80.85 4.69
CA PRO A 201 -16.77 80.20 5.88
C PRO A 201 -18.34 80.12 5.75
N PRO A 202 -19.26 80.06 6.77
CA PRO A 202 -19.17 80.13 8.25
C PRO A 202 -20.04 79.09 9.04
N ALA A 203 -20.52 79.46 10.25
CA ALA A 203 -21.26 78.65 11.26
C ALA A 203 -22.66 79.29 11.59
N PRO A 204 -23.52 78.87 12.59
CA PRO A 204 -23.18 78.51 13.99
C PRO A 204 -24.08 77.51 14.82
N THR A 205 -23.61 77.12 16.02
CA THR A 205 -24.38 76.68 17.26
C THR A 205 -25.20 75.35 17.23
N GLN A 206 -25.47 74.58 18.31
CA GLN A 206 -25.37 74.73 19.78
C GLN A 206 -24.88 73.44 20.51
N GLU A 207 -24.49 73.59 21.78
CA GLU A 207 -24.33 72.55 22.84
C GLU A 207 -25.46 72.75 23.89
N PRO A 208 -25.86 71.77 24.75
CA PRO A 208 -25.33 71.78 26.14
C PRO A 208 -25.38 70.47 26.99
N SER A 209 -24.45 70.34 27.97
CA SER A 209 -24.65 69.81 29.35
C SER A 209 -25.06 68.33 29.61
N ALA A 210 -24.73 67.66 30.73
CA ALA A 210 -23.91 67.95 31.92
C ALA A 210 -23.50 66.65 32.67
N MET A 211 -22.53 66.74 33.61
CA MET A 211 -22.28 65.71 34.65
C MET A 211 -23.33 65.80 35.79
N PRO A 212 -23.34 64.83 36.72
CA PRO A 212 -22.73 65.15 38.03
C PRO A 212 -21.77 64.07 38.56
N ALA A 213 -20.96 64.45 39.54
CA ALA A 213 -20.02 63.59 40.26
C ALA A 213 -20.44 63.39 41.73
N ALA A 214 -19.98 62.30 42.37
CA ALA A 214 -19.12 62.34 43.58
C ALA A 214 -19.25 61.12 44.52
N SER A 215 -18.12 60.78 45.16
CA SER A 215 -18.00 60.14 46.49
C SER A 215 -18.25 58.62 46.60
N ALA A 216 -17.48 57.81 47.36
CA ALA A 216 -16.11 57.92 47.90
C ALA A 216 -15.63 56.58 48.53
N ALA A 217 -14.32 56.51 48.82
CA ALA A 217 -13.67 55.84 49.96
C ALA A 217 -13.17 54.37 49.86
N ASN A 218 -11.90 54.25 50.31
CA ASN A 218 -11.24 53.12 50.99
C ASN A 218 -11.09 51.76 50.27
N GLU A 219 -10.10 50.92 50.55
CA GLU A 219 -8.72 50.96 51.09
C GLU A 219 -8.34 49.47 51.34
N THR A 220 -7.05 49.14 51.30
CA THR A 220 -6.42 47.95 51.94
C THR A 220 -6.74 46.51 51.47
N SER A 221 -5.65 45.72 51.39
CA SER A 221 -5.64 44.24 51.40
C SER A 221 -5.97 43.67 52.80
N PRO A 222 -6.40 42.40 52.89
CA PRO A 222 -5.54 41.30 53.36
C PRO A 222 -5.61 40.08 52.41
N ALA A 223 -4.67 39.15 52.29
CA ALA A 223 -3.85 38.40 53.27
C ALA A 223 -4.58 37.25 54.00
N VAL A 224 -4.36 36.03 53.50
CA VAL A 224 -4.27 34.71 54.20
C VAL A 224 -5.37 34.32 55.21
N GLU A 225 -6.11 33.24 54.89
CA GLU A 225 -6.16 32.05 55.77
C GLU A 225 -6.69 30.81 55.03
N ALA A 226 -6.17 29.63 55.39
CA ALA A 226 -6.73 28.32 55.03
C ALA A 226 -7.63 27.82 56.17
N PRO A 227 -8.45 26.78 55.93
CA PRO A 227 -8.05 25.52 56.58
C PRO A 227 -8.23 24.26 55.71
N SER A 228 -7.65 23.18 56.21
CA SER A 228 -7.51 21.84 55.63
C SER A 228 -8.50 20.81 56.20
N GLU A 229 -8.90 19.82 55.39
CA GLU A 229 -9.09 18.36 55.68
C GLU A 229 -9.82 17.75 54.45
N SER A 230 -9.24 16.84 53.65
CA SER A 230 -9.07 15.37 53.83
C SER A 230 -10.42 14.59 53.80
N ALA A 231 -10.61 13.47 53.09
CA ALA A 231 -9.68 12.58 52.38
C ALA A 231 -10.35 11.65 51.33
N THR A 232 -9.54 11.10 50.38
CA THR A 232 -9.70 9.79 49.65
C THR A 232 -10.94 9.56 48.74
N ALA A 233 -10.92 8.82 47.62
CA ALA A 233 -9.91 8.01 46.89
C ALA A 233 -10.52 7.60 45.50
N SER A 234 -9.84 7.07 44.47
CA SER A 234 -8.42 7.01 44.05
C SER A 234 -8.34 6.39 42.62
N ALA A 235 -7.32 6.72 41.82
CA ALA A 235 -6.99 6.07 40.54
C ALA A 235 -5.45 5.98 40.33
N PRO A 236 -4.91 5.02 39.57
CA PRO A 236 -3.49 4.66 39.67
C PRO A 236 -2.57 5.51 38.78
N SER A 237 -1.37 5.80 39.29
CA SER A 237 -0.24 6.31 38.50
C SER A 237 1.03 5.55 38.90
N PHE A 238 1.76 5.02 37.91
CA PHE A 238 3.04 4.35 38.13
C PHE A 238 4.21 5.33 37.93
N SER A 239 5.21 5.24 38.80
CA SER A 239 6.44 6.05 38.72
C SER A 239 7.62 5.27 39.28
N PHE A 240 8.74 5.31 38.56
CA PHE A 240 10.07 4.89 39.05
C PHE A 240 11.03 6.05 38.78
N ARG A 241 11.32 6.89 39.79
CA ARG A 241 12.45 6.76 40.73
C ARG A 241 13.83 6.76 40.06
N SER A 242 14.41 7.95 40.01
CA SER A 242 15.85 8.19 39.94
C SER A 242 16.52 7.92 41.29
N SER A 243 17.79 7.50 41.28
CA SER A 243 18.63 7.39 42.48
C SER A 243 20.07 7.78 42.18
N LEU A 244 20.51 8.90 42.76
CA LEU A 244 21.92 9.30 42.88
C LEU A 244 22.51 8.75 44.20
N PRO A 245 23.84 8.58 44.24
CA PRO A 245 24.63 9.00 45.40
C PRO A 245 25.75 9.98 44.95
N SER A 246 25.79 11.21 45.47
CA SER A 246 26.51 11.63 46.70
C SER A 246 27.99 11.99 46.45
N ARG A 247 28.46 13.11 47.04
CA ARG A 247 29.78 13.73 46.77
C ARG A 247 30.46 14.18 48.09
N SER A 248 31.78 14.38 48.04
CA SER A 248 32.65 15.13 49.01
C SER A 248 33.32 14.30 50.15
N PRO A 249 34.48 14.73 50.74
CA PRO A 249 35.50 15.70 50.27
C PRO A 249 37.01 15.35 50.50
N GLU A 250 37.89 16.22 49.96
CA GLU A 250 39.20 16.72 50.48
C GLU A 250 40.51 15.88 50.59
N GLY A 251 41.54 16.38 49.87
CA GLY A 251 42.94 16.56 50.36
C GLY A 251 44.02 15.58 49.86
N THR A 252 45.29 15.97 49.55
CA THR A 252 45.95 17.29 49.32
C THR A 252 47.31 17.07 48.59
N GLN A 253 47.90 18.11 47.98
CA GLN A 253 49.32 18.25 47.52
C GLN A 253 49.71 17.56 46.18
N ALA A 254 50.58 18.11 45.30
CA ALA A 254 51.11 19.49 45.19
C ALA A 254 51.83 19.79 43.84
N ARG A 255 51.48 20.93 43.22
CA ARG A 255 52.38 21.92 42.53
C ARG A 255 53.17 21.48 41.25
N PRO A 256 53.87 22.38 40.50
CA PRO A 256 53.45 22.67 39.12
C PRO A 256 54.58 22.70 38.04
N GLU A 257 54.20 22.85 36.76
CA GLU A 257 54.89 23.64 35.68
C GLU A 257 56.39 23.39 35.34
N PRO A 258 56.95 23.96 34.23
CA PRO A 258 56.35 24.43 32.97
C PRO A 258 57.15 24.05 31.68
N GLU A 259 56.54 24.34 30.52
CA GLU A 259 57.13 24.95 29.29
C GLU A 259 58.35 24.39 28.49
N PRO A 260 58.57 24.84 27.22
CA PRO A 260 59.28 24.06 26.20
C PRO A 260 60.47 24.78 25.50
N THR A 261 60.92 24.19 24.37
CA THR A 261 61.52 24.81 23.14
C THR A 261 63.00 24.54 22.77
N LYS A 262 63.16 24.47 21.42
CA LYS A 262 64.26 24.97 20.53
C LYS A 262 65.46 24.09 20.14
N THR A 263 65.58 23.93 18.82
CA THR A 263 66.68 24.36 17.91
C THR A 263 66.09 24.36 16.47
N GLU A 264 66.13 25.42 15.65
CA GLU A 264 67.27 26.01 14.89
C GLU A 264 67.93 25.00 13.91
N THR A 265 68.25 25.27 12.63
CA THR A 265 68.33 26.49 11.77
C THR A 265 68.28 26.03 10.27
N ASN A 266 67.52 26.63 9.34
CA ASN A 266 67.76 27.83 8.49
C ASN A 266 68.77 27.68 7.30
N GLN A 267 68.31 27.74 6.02
CA GLN A 267 68.85 28.60 4.93
C GLN A 267 68.24 28.38 3.50
N THR A 268 67.75 29.48 2.88
CA THR A 268 67.84 29.97 1.45
C THR A 268 67.96 29.02 0.23
N ALA A 269 67.50 29.34 -1.01
CA ALA A 269 66.66 30.41 -1.62
C ALA A 269 66.45 30.18 -3.16
N ALA A 270 65.51 30.92 -3.81
CA ALA A 270 65.39 31.21 -5.27
C ALA A 270 65.10 30.01 -6.25
N SER A 271 64.63 30.18 -7.51
CA SER A 271 63.79 31.18 -8.22
C SER A 271 63.39 30.60 -9.61
N GLU A 272 62.31 31.11 -10.21
CA GLU A 272 62.02 31.18 -11.67
C GLU A 272 61.87 29.93 -12.59
N ALA A 273 60.61 29.73 -13.01
CA ALA A 273 60.11 30.00 -14.38
C ALA A 273 60.05 28.94 -15.50
N ALA A 274 59.01 29.16 -16.32
CA ALA A 274 58.80 28.83 -17.74
C ALA A 274 58.02 27.54 -18.12
N ALA A 275 56.87 27.76 -18.77
CA ALA A 275 56.15 26.78 -19.59
C ALA A 275 56.81 26.62 -20.98
N PRO A 276 56.26 25.75 -21.85
CA PRO A 276 55.45 26.36 -22.91
C PRO A 276 54.11 25.64 -23.20
N SER A 277 53.18 26.38 -23.79
CA SER A 277 51.87 25.90 -24.26
C SER A 277 51.83 25.69 -25.77
N SER A 278 51.10 24.66 -26.22
CA SER A 278 50.21 24.71 -27.40
C SER A 278 49.35 23.43 -27.42
N ALA A 279 48.03 23.49 -27.16
CA ALA A 279 46.93 24.02 -27.99
C ALA A 279 46.38 22.98 -28.98
N GLY A 280 45.12 22.55 -28.76
CA GLY A 280 44.40 21.57 -29.60
C GLY A 280 42.97 21.36 -29.09
N THR A 281 42.00 22.08 -29.66
CA THR A 281 40.61 22.22 -29.19
C THR A 281 39.73 21.00 -29.50
N SER A 282 38.87 20.55 -28.57
CA SER A 282 37.51 20.04 -28.87
C SER A 282 36.65 19.87 -27.59
N GLN A 283 35.37 20.23 -27.66
CA GLN A 283 34.32 19.71 -26.75
C GLN A 283 33.93 18.28 -27.18
N PRO A 284 33.50 17.42 -26.24
CA PRO A 284 32.08 17.03 -26.18
C PRO A 284 31.49 17.30 -24.77
N ALA A 285 30.24 17.73 -24.63
CA ALA A 285 28.98 16.94 -24.71
C ALA A 285 28.73 16.06 -23.47
N GLN A 286 27.49 16.09 -22.98
CA GLN A 286 27.07 15.49 -21.71
C GLN A 286 27.20 13.97 -21.72
N GLY A 287 27.82 13.41 -20.68
CA GLY A 287 27.91 11.98 -20.44
C GLY A 287 28.14 11.69 -18.95
N THR A 288 27.29 10.82 -18.41
CA THR A 288 27.46 10.06 -17.15
C THR A 288 28.15 10.76 -15.96
N MET A 289 27.35 11.20 -14.99
CA MET A 289 27.85 11.31 -13.61
C MET A 289 28.12 9.92 -13.05
N ALA A 290 29.37 9.46 -13.18
CA ALA A 290 29.88 8.37 -12.37
C ALA A 290 29.90 8.84 -10.90
N VAL A 291 28.95 8.34 -10.11
CA VAL A 291 28.99 8.51 -8.65
C VAL A 291 30.22 7.77 -8.14
N ALA A 292 31.14 8.49 -7.50
CA ALA A 292 32.28 7.88 -6.83
C ALA A 292 31.78 7.12 -5.59
N ASP A 293 31.50 5.84 -5.75
CA ASP A 293 30.99 4.98 -4.69
C ASP A 293 32.11 4.61 -3.71
N ASN A 294 32.05 5.21 -2.52
CA ASN A 294 32.85 4.85 -1.35
C ASN A 294 31.98 4.11 -0.31
N GLY A 295 31.07 3.25 -0.77
CA GLY A 295 30.39 2.28 0.08
C GLY A 295 31.37 1.32 0.75
N PRO A 296 31.10 0.86 1.98
CA PRO A 296 31.97 -0.08 2.68
C PRO A 296 32.07 -1.40 1.91
N SER A 297 33.27 -1.74 1.45
CA SER A 297 33.54 -3.05 0.85
C SER A 297 33.49 -4.14 1.93
N TYR A 298 32.38 -4.85 2.04
CA TYR A 298 32.29 -6.02 2.89
C TYR A 298 33.18 -7.13 2.32
N GLU A 299 34.30 -7.43 2.99
CA GLU A 299 35.13 -8.58 2.62
C GLU A 299 34.32 -9.87 2.77
N LEU A 300 33.86 -10.43 1.64
CA LEU A 300 33.28 -11.78 1.59
C LEU A 300 34.33 -12.80 2.03
N ARG A 301 34.30 -13.17 3.32
CA ARG A 301 35.12 -14.26 3.87
C ARG A 301 34.38 -15.58 3.67
N ALA A 302 35.10 -16.57 3.16
CA ALA A 302 34.62 -17.95 3.19
C ALA A 302 34.44 -18.41 4.64
N PRO A 303 33.43 -19.25 4.95
CA PRO A 303 33.21 -19.75 6.30
C PRO A 303 34.42 -20.57 6.77
N MET A 304 35.02 -20.16 7.88
CA MET A 304 36.07 -20.93 8.54
C MET A 304 35.47 -22.18 9.18
N ALA A 305 36.01 -23.36 8.88
CA ALA A 305 35.72 -24.55 9.68
C ALA A 305 36.15 -24.29 11.14
N LYS A 306 35.23 -24.45 12.08
CA LYS A 306 35.57 -24.33 13.51
C LYS A 306 36.53 -25.46 13.90
N PRO A 307 37.60 -25.20 14.67
CA PRO A 307 38.52 -26.24 15.10
C PRO A 307 37.78 -27.35 15.87
N GLY A 308 37.69 -28.54 15.27
CA GLY A 308 37.11 -29.74 15.90
C GLY A 308 35.95 -30.41 15.16
N GLU A 309 35.39 -29.81 14.10
CA GLU A 309 34.27 -30.42 13.37
C GLU A 309 34.76 -31.32 12.23
N VAL A 310 34.57 -32.65 12.38
CA VAL A 310 35.07 -33.65 11.43
C VAL A 310 34.12 -33.75 10.25
N ALA A 311 34.53 -33.19 9.10
CA ALA A 311 33.80 -33.36 7.84
C ALA A 311 33.62 -34.86 7.50
N PRO A 312 32.43 -35.28 7.02
CA PRO A 312 32.15 -36.69 6.79
C PRO A 312 33.01 -37.23 5.63
N VAL A 313 33.79 -38.28 5.91
CA VAL A 313 34.62 -38.96 4.92
C VAL A 313 33.74 -39.56 3.82
N LEU A 314 33.83 -38.98 2.62
CA LEU A 314 33.20 -39.49 1.39
C LEU A 314 33.65 -40.93 1.10
N ARG A 315 32.83 -41.91 1.51
CA ARG A 315 33.03 -43.31 1.12
C ARG A 315 32.49 -43.54 -0.29
N ARG A 316 33.40 -43.82 -1.23
CA ARG A 316 33.05 -44.30 -2.57
C ARG A 316 32.42 -45.70 -2.48
N SER A 317 31.22 -45.87 -3.04
CA SER A 317 30.61 -47.17 -3.31
C SER A 317 30.63 -47.46 -4.82
N THR A 318 31.30 -48.54 -5.22
CA THR A 318 31.29 -49.05 -6.61
C THR A 318 29.97 -49.75 -6.94
N PRO A 319 29.48 -49.69 -8.18
CA PRO A 319 28.23 -50.35 -8.58
C PRO A 319 28.43 -51.85 -8.80
N THR A 320 27.39 -52.64 -8.53
CA THR A 320 27.27 -54.02 -9.04
C THR A 320 25.78 -54.31 -9.25
N GLN A 321 25.43 -54.80 -10.45
CA GLN A 321 24.07 -55.20 -10.80
C GLN A 321 23.78 -56.62 -10.28
N ALA A 322 22.56 -56.84 -9.78
CA ALA A 322 21.84 -58.11 -9.88
C ALA A 322 20.34 -57.85 -9.68
N GLU A 323 19.50 -58.56 -10.44
CA GLU A 323 18.04 -58.53 -10.36
C GLU A 323 17.55 -59.41 -9.20
N GLU A 324 16.46 -59.01 -8.52
CA GLU A 324 15.22 -59.80 -8.32
C GLU A 324 14.28 -59.16 -7.27
N SER A 325 12.98 -59.33 -7.48
CA SER A 325 11.86 -59.06 -6.56
C SER A 325 11.16 -60.42 -6.28
N PRO A 326 10.23 -60.60 -5.30
CA PRO A 326 9.37 -59.59 -4.64
C PRO A 326 8.96 -59.83 -3.15
N GLN A 327 8.11 -58.93 -2.61
CA GLN A 327 7.06 -59.14 -1.56
C GLN A 327 7.49 -59.64 -0.13
N GLN A 328 7.00 -59.13 1.01
CA GLN A 328 5.77 -58.41 1.37
C GLN A 328 5.77 -57.99 2.86
N ALA A 329 5.05 -56.90 3.21
CA ALA A 329 4.47 -56.57 4.54
C ALA A 329 5.41 -56.27 5.75
N ALA A 330 5.03 -55.45 6.75
CA ALA A 330 4.06 -54.35 6.85
C ALA A 330 4.23 -53.63 8.22
N ALA A 331 3.57 -52.49 8.39
CA ALA A 331 3.37 -51.69 9.61
C ALA A 331 4.54 -50.81 10.11
N ASP A 332 4.30 -49.64 10.74
CA ASP A 332 3.35 -48.52 10.50
C ASP A 332 3.51 -47.52 11.66
N THR A 333 3.53 -46.22 11.37
CA THR A 333 3.09 -45.12 12.27
C THR A 333 3.09 -43.80 11.47
N PRO A 334 2.29 -42.78 11.86
CA PRO A 334 1.41 -42.11 10.90
C PRO A 334 1.86 -40.72 10.44
N ASP A 335 1.23 -40.25 9.37
CA ASP A 335 1.40 -38.93 8.78
C ASP A 335 0.07 -38.14 8.80
N ILE A 336 0.12 -36.82 8.95
CA ILE A 336 -1.06 -35.95 9.05
C ILE A 336 -1.10 -34.99 7.85
N GLN A 337 -2.22 -34.99 7.11
CA GLN A 337 -2.43 -34.16 5.93
C GLN A 337 -3.11 -32.81 6.25
N ALA A 338 -2.81 -31.81 5.42
CA ALA A 338 -3.50 -30.51 5.37
C ALA A 338 -4.56 -30.46 4.25
N PRO A 339 -5.55 -29.53 4.29
CA PRO A 339 -6.79 -29.67 3.51
C PRO A 339 -6.71 -29.24 2.04
N GLN A 340 -7.56 -29.84 1.20
CA GLN A 340 -7.71 -29.53 -0.22
C GLN A 340 -8.80 -28.47 -0.49
N GLN A 341 -8.62 -27.74 -1.59
CA GLN A 341 -9.53 -26.70 -2.07
C GLN A 341 -10.42 -27.26 -3.20
N TYR A 342 -11.74 -27.09 -3.10
CA TYR A 342 -12.70 -27.66 -4.05
C TYR A 342 -12.76 -26.85 -5.37
N LEU A 343 -12.46 -27.50 -6.50
CA LEU A 343 -12.97 -27.14 -7.82
C LEU A 343 -14.16 -28.05 -8.15
N MET A 344 -15.20 -27.53 -8.82
CA MET A 344 -16.33 -28.32 -9.29
C MET A 344 -16.43 -28.30 -10.82
N ASP A 345 -16.61 -29.49 -11.40
CA ASP A 345 -16.70 -29.72 -12.85
C ASP A 345 -17.99 -29.20 -13.50
N MET A 346 -17.89 -28.85 -14.78
CA MET A 346 -19.02 -28.58 -15.68
C MET A 346 -19.05 -29.62 -16.80
N PRO A 347 -20.14 -30.42 -16.97
CA PRO A 347 -20.25 -31.37 -18.07
C PRO A 347 -20.66 -30.68 -19.38
N GLY A 348 -19.95 -30.96 -20.47
CA GLY A 348 -20.18 -30.33 -21.78
C GLY A 348 -21.04 -31.15 -22.74
N MET A 349 -21.56 -30.48 -23.79
CA MET A 349 -22.09 -31.11 -25.00
C MET A 349 -21.52 -30.42 -26.24
N ASN A 350 -21.21 -31.20 -27.27
CA ASN A 350 -20.60 -30.76 -28.52
C ASN A 350 -21.52 -31.15 -29.69
N ALA A 351 -21.93 -30.20 -30.54
CA ALA A 351 -22.79 -30.47 -31.70
C ALA A 351 -22.56 -29.46 -32.85
N THR A 352 -22.71 -29.95 -34.09
CA THR A 352 -22.21 -29.33 -35.32
C THR A 352 -23.21 -28.46 -36.09
N ALA A 353 -22.68 -27.62 -36.99
CA ALA A 353 -23.40 -26.60 -37.77
C ALA A 353 -24.27 -27.13 -38.93
N GLY A 354 -25.20 -26.29 -39.39
CA GLY A 354 -25.94 -26.43 -40.66
C GLY A 354 -26.70 -25.16 -41.07
N ASN A 355 -26.41 -24.63 -42.26
CA ASN A 355 -27.13 -23.47 -42.86
C ASN A 355 -28.40 -23.91 -43.60
N ALA A 356 -29.46 -23.06 -43.64
CA ALA A 356 -30.11 -22.61 -44.89
C ALA A 356 -31.38 -21.73 -44.72
N THR A 357 -31.43 -20.63 -45.50
CA THR A 357 -32.62 -20.00 -46.13
C THR A 357 -33.69 -19.28 -45.27
N ALA A 358 -34.54 -18.50 -45.94
CA ALA A 358 -35.21 -17.30 -45.43
C ALA A 358 -36.76 -17.30 -45.60
N GLU A 359 -37.35 -16.14 -45.29
CA GLU A 359 -38.73 -15.64 -45.52
C GLU A 359 -39.79 -15.72 -44.40
N ASN A 360 -40.32 -14.52 -44.09
CA ASN A 360 -41.66 -14.12 -43.63
C ASN A 360 -42.26 -14.69 -42.31
N ALA A 361 -42.16 -13.85 -41.28
CA ALA A 361 -43.22 -13.40 -40.37
C ALA A 361 -44.37 -14.36 -39.99
N GLU A 362 -44.38 -14.82 -38.74
CA GLU A 362 -45.49 -14.67 -37.80
C GLU A 362 -45.01 -14.90 -36.34
N VAL A 363 -45.72 -14.36 -35.34
CA VAL A 363 -45.34 -14.42 -33.91
C VAL A 363 -46.01 -15.63 -33.23
N PRO A 364 -45.27 -16.54 -32.57
CA PRO A 364 -45.83 -17.55 -31.67
C PRO A 364 -45.63 -17.21 -30.17
N PRO A 365 -46.46 -17.79 -29.27
CA PRO A 365 -46.46 -17.49 -27.82
C PRO A 365 -45.29 -18.16 -27.05
N PRO A 366 -45.03 -17.76 -25.78
CA PRO A 366 -43.97 -18.35 -24.96
C PRO A 366 -44.16 -19.86 -24.73
N PRO A 367 -43.06 -20.63 -24.59
CA PRO A 367 -43.13 -22.07 -24.44
C PRO A 367 -43.71 -22.48 -23.08
N VAL A 368 -44.59 -23.49 -23.10
CA VAL A 368 -45.13 -24.14 -21.92
C VAL A 368 -44.01 -24.88 -21.18
N ILE A 369 -43.84 -24.59 -19.90
CA ILE A 369 -42.93 -25.33 -19.01
C ILE A 369 -43.57 -26.69 -18.70
N ASP A 370 -42.81 -27.77 -18.85
CA ASP A 370 -43.19 -29.11 -18.41
C ASP A 370 -43.31 -29.12 -16.87
N THR A 371 -44.56 -29.12 -16.39
CA THR A 371 -44.90 -28.94 -14.98
C THR A 371 -44.59 -30.17 -14.12
N GLU A 372 -44.23 -31.31 -14.70
CA GLU A 372 -44.01 -32.55 -13.95
C GLU A 372 -42.54 -32.71 -13.51
N ALA A 373 -41.59 -32.33 -14.37
CA ALA A 373 -40.16 -32.30 -14.03
C ALA A 373 -39.85 -31.26 -12.93
N ALA A 374 -40.46 -30.07 -13.01
CA ALA A 374 -40.29 -29.01 -12.01
C ALA A 374 -40.87 -29.40 -10.63
N LYS A 375 -41.87 -30.30 -10.59
CA LYS A 375 -42.50 -30.77 -9.36
C LYS A 375 -41.65 -31.83 -8.68
N GLN A 376 -41.08 -32.78 -9.45
CA GLN A 376 -40.17 -33.79 -8.93
C GLN A 376 -38.88 -33.18 -8.35
N ALA A 377 -38.30 -32.16 -9.01
CA ALA A 377 -37.13 -31.46 -8.52
C ALA A 377 -37.36 -30.72 -7.19
N ARG A 378 -38.60 -30.26 -6.94
CA ARG A 378 -38.97 -29.58 -5.70
C ARG A 378 -39.22 -30.57 -4.56
N GLU A 379 -39.89 -31.69 -4.85
CA GLU A 379 -40.07 -32.77 -3.88
C GLU A 379 -38.76 -33.44 -3.43
N THR A 380 -37.71 -33.46 -4.27
CA THR A 380 -36.38 -33.94 -3.84
C THR A 380 -35.65 -32.92 -2.97
N ALA A 381 -35.76 -31.62 -3.26
CA ALA A 381 -35.20 -30.57 -2.43
C ALA A 381 -35.84 -30.54 -1.02
N ASP A 382 -37.17 -30.56 -0.95
CA ASP A 382 -37.91 -30.55 0.33
C ASP A 382 -37.57 -31.76 1.21
N ARG A 383 -37.30 -32.94 0.62
CA ARG A 383 -36.84 -34.14 1.37
C ARG A 383 -35.40 -34.03 1.86
N GLN A 384 -34.51 -33.38 1.11
CA GLN A 384 -33.13 -33.14 1.54
C GLN A 384 -33.08 -32.12 2.68
N GLU A 385 -33.92 -31.08 2.63
CA GLU A 385 -34.00 -30.09 3.70
C GLU A 385 -34.64 -30.67 4.98
N ALA A 386 -35.66 -31.53 4.85
CA ALA A 386 -36.23 -32.26 5.98
C ALA A 386 -35.19 -33.17 6.67
N ALA A 387 -34.40 -33.93 5.90
CA ALA A 387 -33.34 -34.79 6.43
C ALA A 387 -32.23 -33.99 7.14
N ALA A 388 -31.86 -32.81 6.61
CA ALA A 388 -30.89 -31.92 7.24
C ALA A 388 -31.39 -31.36 8.59
N ARG A 389 -32.68 -31.00 8.68
CA ARG A 389 -33.30 -30.55 9.94
C ARG A 389 -33.37 -31.67 10.99
N GLU A 390 -33.60 -32.91 10.57
CA GLU A 390 -33.65 -34.07 11.47
C GLU A 390 -32.26 -34.45 12.00
N GLN A 391 -31.19 -34.28 11.20
CA GLN A 391 -29.80 -34.43 11.65
C GLN A 391 -29.36 -33.29 12.60
N ALA A 392 -29.75 -32.04 12.33
CA ALA A 392 -29.50 -30.92 13.24
C ALA A 392 -30.17 -31.10 14.61
N ALA A 393 -31.37 -31.69 14.66
CA ALA A 393 -32.07 -32.00 15.90
C ALA A 393 -31.41 -33.11 16.74
N GLN A 394 -30.64 -34.01 16.12
CA GLN A 394 -29.92 -35.11 16.80
C GLN A 394 -28.54 -34.69 17.34
N ALA A 395 -27.91 -33.65 16.77
CA ALA A 395 -26.62 -33.16 17.22
C ALA A 395 -26.65 -32.38 18.55
N ASN A 396 -27.81 -31.82 18.92
CA ASN A 396 -27.92 -30.86 20.03
C ASN A 396 -28.19 -31.49 21.42
N ASN A 397 -27.81 -32.77 21.62
CA ASN A 397 -28.17 -33.53 22.82
C ASN A 397 -27.00 -34.29 23.47
N GLN A 398 -25.75 -33.83 23.25
CA GLN A 398 -24.54 -34.36 23.90
C GLN A 398 -23.46 -33.29 24.15
N THR A 399 -23.59 -32.49 25.21
CA THR A 399 -22.48 -32.15 26.15
C THR A 399 -22.97 -31.20 27.24
N ALA A 400 -22.81 -31.60 28.51
CA ALA A 400 -22.90 -30.71 29.66
C ALA A 400 -22.05 -31.29 30.81
N GLU A 401 -20.91 -30.65 31.11
CA GLU A 401 -20.17 -30.86 32.36
C GLU A 401 -19.89 -29.50 33.02
N THR A 402 -20.04 -29.49 34.34
CA THR A 402 -20.08 -28.30 35.22
C THR A 402 -18.68 -27.82 35.62
N PRO A 403 -18.55 -26.56 36.08
CA PRO A 403 -18.07 -26.38 37.46
C PRO A 403 -18.87 -25.39 38.35
N GLN A 404 -18.86 -25.70 39.65
CA GLN A 404 -19.34 -24.92 40.79
C GLN A 404 -18.25 -23.94 41.31
N ALA A 405 -18.47 -22.94 42.20
CA ALA A 405 -19.65 -22.19 42.68
C ALA A 405 -19.20 -21.03 43.63
N GLY A 406 -20.11 -20.08 43.92
CA GLY A 406 -19.99 -19.06 45.00
C GLY A 406 -19.84 -17.61 44.48
N THR A 407 -20.60 -16.59 44.92
CA THR A 407 -21.57 -16.49 46.04
C THR A 407 -22.65 -15.43 45.71
N ALA A 408 -23.89 -15.57 46.20
CA ALA A 408 -25.04 -14.67 45.91
C ALA A 408 -25.11 -13.43 46.83
N PRO A 409 -25.87 -12.38 46.44
CA PRO A 409 -27.28 -12.29 46.90
C PRO A 409 -28.34 -12.16 45.77
N GLU A 410 -29.60 -12.02 46.18
CA GLU A 410 -30.85 -12.30 45.43
C GLU A 410 -31.13 -11.43 44.17
N PRO A 411 -31.76 -11.99 43.11
CA PRO A 411 -32.36 -11.25 42.01
C PRO A 411 -33.88 -10.99 42.20
N LEU A 412 -34.38 -9.94 41.55
CA LEU A 412 -35.82 -9.66 41.41
C LEU A 412 -36.42 -10.47 40.25
N ASP A 413 -37.55 -11.12 40.50
CA ASP A 413 -38.42 -11.74 39.48
C ASP A 413 -39.13 -10.66 38.64
N GLU A 414 -39.10 -10.81 37.31
CA GLU A 414 -40.28 -10.59 36.45
C GLU A 414 -40.02 -11.13 35.03
N THR A 415 -40.37 -12.41 34.79
CA THR A 415 -40.43 -12.97 33.43
C THR A 415 -41.87 -12.93 32.91
N ALA A 416 -42.13 -12.09 31.91
CA ALA A 416 -43.44 -12.01 31.26
C ALA A 416 -43.64 -13.19 30.29
N SER A 417 -44.27 -14.26 30.76
CA SER A 417 -44.72 -15.37 29.91
C SER A 417 -46.02 -15.03 29.16
N LEU A 418 -46.02 -15.30 27.86
CA LEU A 418 -47.20 -15.22 26.99
C LEU A 418 -48.21 -16.33 27.31
N ASP A 419 -49.21 -16.02 28.13
CA ASP A 419 -50.37 -16.91 28.32
C ASP A 419 -51.42 -16.70 27.22
N GLN A 420 -51.84 -17.81 26.61
CA GLN A 420 -52.97 -17.84 25.67
C GLN A 420 -54.29 -17.80 26.45
N MET A 421 -55.11 -16.76 26.24
CA MET A 421 -56.51 -16.76 26.68
C MET A 421 -57.46 -16.83 25.48
N PRO A 422 -58.57 -17.60 25.59
CA PRO A 422 -59.45 -17.87 24.45
C PRO A 422 -60.31 -16.65 24.07
N MET A 423 -60.56 -16.51 22.77
CA MET A 423 -61.59 -15.61 22.24
C MET A 423 -62.97 -16.00 22.79
N PRO A 424 -63.76 -15.07 23.38
CA PRO A 424 -65.15 -15.34 23.69
C PRO A 424 -65.98 -15.31 22.39
N GLU A 425 -66.85 -16.31 22.21
CA GLU A 425 -67.89 -16.25 21.17
C GLU A 425 -68.88 -15.11 21.39
N THR A 426 -69.55 -14.73 20.31
CA THR A 426 -70.39 -13.56 20.17
C THR A 426 -71.52 -13.43 21.21
N ALA A 427 -71.61 -12.27 21.85
CA ALA A 427 -72.81 -11.79 22.52
C ALA A 427 -73.09 -10.35 22.08
N ALA A 428 -74.22 -10.13 21.39
CA ALA A 428 -74.64 -8.79 21.00
C ALA A 428 -75.14 -8.01 22.22
N ALA A 429 -74.49 -6.88 22.53
CA ALA A 429 -74.90 -5.96 23.59
C ALA A 429 -74.81 -4.51 23.09
N SER A 430 -75.71 -4.13 22.19
CA SER A 430 -75.97 -2.72 21.88
C SER A 430 -76.76 -2.09 23.04
N GLY A 431 -76.09 -1.35 23.94
CA GLY A 431 -76.77 -0.66 25.03
C GLY A 431 -75.83 0.07 26.01
N GLU A 432 -75.95 1.40 26.04
CA GLU A 432 -75.54 2.31 27.13
C GLU A 432 -74.04 2.41 27.48
N GLU A 433 -73.31 3.22 26.70
CA GLU A 433 -71.94 3.66 27.01
C GLU A 433 -71.86 5.20 27.26
N GLN A 434 -72.94 5.81 27.74
CA GLN A 434 -73.10 7.27 27.91
C GLN A 434 -73.27 7.71 29.37
N ASN A 435 -72.36 7.30 30.26
CA ASN A 435 -71.94 8.05 31.46
C ASN A 435 -70.96 7.21 32.30
N ARG A 436 -69.67 7.49 32.18
CA ARG A 436 -68.67 7.12 33.18
C ARG A 436 -67.95 8.40 33.59
N THR A 437 -68.01 8.76 34.86
CA THR A 437 -67.25 9.89 35.42
C THR A 437 -66.08 9.34 36.23
N GLY A 438 -64.91 9.96 36.10
CA GLY A 438 -63.74 9.68 36.92
C GLY A 438 -63.95 10.06 38.39
N PRO A 439 -62.98 9.76 39.28
CA PRO A 439 -63.07 10.08 40.70
C PRO A 439 -63.24 11.59 40.98
N ASP A 440 -62.80 12.45 40.06
CA ASP A 440 -62.88 13.91 40.16
C ASP A 440 -64.11 14.52 39.44
N GLY A 441 -65.00 13.69 38.86
CA GLY A 441 -66.23 14.12 38.19
C GLY A 441 -66.10 14.44 36.69
N GLU A 442 -64.89 14.46 36.14
CA GLU A 442 -64.62 14.56 34.70
C GLU A 442 -65.23 13.37 33.93
N PRO A 443 -65.81 13.55 32.73
CA PRO A 443 -66.25 12.44 31.89
C PRO A 443 -65.05 11.62 31.40
N ILE A 444 -65.12 10.31 31.56
CA ILE A 444 -64.13 9.39 30.97
C ILE A 444 -64.36 9.39 29.45
N PRO A 445 -63.37 9.74 28.62
CA PRO A 445 -63.54 9.76 27.17
C PRO A 445 -63.89 8.36 26.65
N THR A 446 -64.81 8.31 25.69
CA THR A 446 -65.10 7.10 24.93
C THR A 446 -63.88 6.63 24.14
N THR A 447 -63.88 5.36 23.69
CA THR A 447 -62.79 4.82 22.85
C THR A 447 -62.56 5.63 21.58
N ALA A 448 -63.63 6.16 20.98
CA ALA A 448 -63.55 7.05 19.83
C ALA A 448 -62.92 8.41 20.18
N GLU A 449 -63.36 9.07 21.26
CA GLU A 449 -62.79 10.35 21.71
C GLU A 449 -61.32 10.22 22.11
N LEU A 450 -60.94 9.10 22.75
CA LEU A 450 -59.56 8.82 23.12
C LEU A 450 -58.67 8.52 21.91
N LEU A 451 -59.21 7.90 20.84
CA LEU A 451 -58.51 7.72 19.57
C LEU A 451 -58.31 9.03 18.82
N ASP A 452 -59.31 9.91 18.81
CA ASP A 452 -59.17 11.26 18.23
C ASP A 452 -58.19 12.13 19.02
N GLN A 453 -58.17 12.03 20.36
CA GLN A 453 -57.14 12.66 21.20
C GLN A 453 -55.73 12.13 20.86
N ALA A 454 -55.58 10.81 20.72
CA ALA A 454 -54.30 10.20 20.33
C ALA A 454 -53.82 10.67 18.96
N ARG A 455 -54.72 10.77 17.96
CA ARG A 455 -54.40 11.34 16.64
C ARG A 455 -53.95 12.80 16.75
N ILE A 456 -54.62 13.62 17.56
CA ILE A 456 -54.27 15.04 17.76
C ILE A 456 -52.89 15.18 18.42
N SER A 457 -52.64 14.47 19.52
CA SER A 457 -51.32 14.51 20.17
C SER A 457 -50.21 13.99 19.27
N PHE A 458 -50.47 12.94 18.45
CA PHE A 458 -49.50 12.47 17.47
C PHE A 458 -49.17 13.53 16.40
N VAL A 459 -50.19 14.21 15.85
CA VAL A 459 -50.01 15.28 14.85
C VAL A 459 -49.34 16.52 15.44
N ASN A 460 -49.51 16.78 16.73
CA ASN A 460 -48.82 17.85 17.47
C ASN A 460 -47.38 17.48 17.89
N GLU A 461 -46.86 16.31 17.49
CA GLU A 461 -45.55 15.77 17.90
C GLU A 461 -45.44 15.47 19.42
N GLU A 462 -46.56 15.39 20.13
CA GLU A 462 -46.65 15.03 21.55
C GLU A 462 -46.59 13.50 21.73
N TYR A 463 -45.53 12.87 21.22
CA TYR A 463 -45.46 11.41 21.07
C TYR A 463 -45.61 10.64 22.39
N GLU A 464 -45.13 11.17 23.53
CA GLU A 464 -45.33 10.55 24.86
C GLU A 464 -46.81 10.51 25.28
N THR A 465 -47.54 11.60 25.03
CA THR A 465 -48.98 11.73 25.32
C THR A 465 -49.79 10.79 24.44
N ALA A 466 -49.52 10.81 23.13
CA ALA A 466 -50.14 9.92 22.16
C ALA A 466 -49.91 8.45 22.53
N LEU A 467 -48.66 8.07 22.79
CA LEU A 467 -48.25 6.71 23.16
C LEU A 467 -48.92 6.25 24.47
N THR A 468 -49.18 7.14 25.41
CA THR A 468 -49.94 6.86 26.64
C THR A 468 -51.42 6.57 26.33
N GLN A 469 -52.08 7.42 25.55
CA GLN A 469 -53.49 7.24 25.13
C GLN A 469 -53.67 5.97 24.28
N LEU A 470 -52.75 5.71 23.35
CA LEU A 470 -52.75 4.52 22.49
C LEU A 470 -52.51 3.23 23.28
N LYS A 471 -51.66 3.25 24.33
CA LYS A 471 -51.49 2.11 25.24
C LYS A 471 -52.78 1.78 26.00
N GLN A 472 -53.58 2.79 26.37
CA GLN A 472 -54.90 2.60 26.99
C GLN A 472 -55.90 2.00 25.97
N LEU A 473 -55.94 2.54 24.75
CA LEU A 473 -56.79 2.03 23.66
C LEU A 473 -56.50 0.58 23.31
N ARG A 474 -55.23 0.16 23.25
CA ARG A 474 -54.83 -1.23 22.93
C ARG A 474 -55.50 -2.28 23.83
N GLY A 475 -55.85 -1.93 25.06
CA GLY A 475 -56.56 -2.80 26.01
C GLY A 475 -58.08 -2.59 26.08
N ALA A 476 -58.64 -1.65 25.33
CA ALA A 476 -60.04 -1.26 25.43
C ALA A 476 -60.99 -2.25 24.71
N PRO A 477 -62.11 -2.66 25.35
CA PRO A 477 -63.18 -3.36 24.65
C PRO A 477 -63.89 -2.43 23.67
N GLY A 478 -64.46 -2.98 22.59
CA GLY A 478 -65.33 -2.24 21.67
C GLY A 478 -64.67 -1.68 20.40
N LEU A 479 -63.33 -1.64 20.31
CA LEU A 479 -62.62 -1.27 19.07
C LEU A 479 -62.93 -2.26 17.94
N THR A 480 -63.25 -1.74 16.75
CA THR A 480 -63.28 -2.51 15.51
C THR A 480 -61.87 -2.95 15.11
N ASP A 481 -61.77 -3.95 14.23
CA ASP A 481 -60.46 -4.42 13.74
C ASP A 481 -59.67 -3.31 13.03
N ALA A 482 -60.36 -2.41 12.31
CA ALA A 482 -59.72 -1.28 11.63
C ALA A 482 -59.15 -0.24 12.63
N GLU A 483 -59.88 0.11 13.68
CA GLU A 483 -59.38 1.01 14.73
C GLU A 483 -58.27 0.35 15.56
N ARG A 484 -58.34 -0.97 15.77
CA ARG A 484 -57.28 -1.74 16.45
C ARG A 484 -55.99 -1.78 15.62
N GLU A 485 -56.11 -1.97 14.31
CA GLU A 485 -54.99 -1.86 13.37
C GLU A 485 -54.35 -0.48 13.42
N GLU A 486 -55.17 0.57 13.33
CA GLU A 486 -54.73 1.97 13.39
C GLU A 486 -53.99 2.29 14.70
N VAL A 487 -54.52 1.86 15.85
CA VAL A 487 -53.85 1.99 17.15
C VAL A 487 -52.48 1.29 17.17
N LEU A 488 -52.33 0.12 16.55
CA LEU A 488 -51.06 -0.59 16.49
C LEU A 488 -50.02 0.13 15.62
N TYR A 489 -50.41 0.71 14.48
CA TYR A 489 -49.49 1.50 13.66
C TYR A 489 -49.11 2.82 14.34
N PHE A 490 -50.06 3.57 14.93
CA PHE A 490 -49.73 4.78 15.69
C PHE A 490 -48.84 4.49 16.91
N LEU A 491 -49.00 3.34 17.58
CA LEU A 491 -48.07 2.93 18.63
C LEU A 491 -46.65 2.75 18.09
N ALA A 492 -46.50 2.07 16.95
CA ALA A 492 -45.19 1.83 16.35
C ALA A 492 -44.53 3.13 15.85
N ASP A 493 -45.30 4.00 15.19
CA ASP A 493 -44.82 5.30 14.72
C ASP A 493 -44.48 6.25 15.89
N SER A 494 -45.26 6.25 16.98
CA SER A 494 -44.95 7.04 18.19
C SER A 494 -43.68 6.55 18.87
N GLN A 495 -43.49 5.22 18.95
CA GLN A 495 -42.27 4.62 19.49
C GLN A 495 -41.05 4.98 18.62
N TYR A 496 -41.17 4.90 17.29
CA TYR A 496 -40.10 5.31 16.37
C TYR A 496 -39.75 6.80 16.52
N ALA A 497 -40.75 7.67 16.61
CA ALA A 497 -40.53 9.10 16.72
C ALA A 497 -39.87 9.50 18.05
N LEU A 498 -40.27 8.87 19.16
CA LEU A 498 -39.68 9.10 20.49
C LEU A 498 -38.24 8.60 20.58
N HIS A 499 -37.93 7.49 19.91
CA HIS A 499 -36.64 6.79 20.00
C HIS A 499 -35.72 6.98 18.77
N ARG A 500 -35.96 8.02 17.97
CA ARG A 500 -35.16 8.32 16.77
C ARG A 500 -33.68 8.65 17.10
N ASP A 501 -33.45 9.23 18.27
CA ASP A 501 -32.14 9.75 18.69
C ASP A 501 -31.35 8.70 19.53
N ASP A 502 -32.01 7.63 20.00
CA ASP A 502 -31.45 6.52 20.80
C ASP A 502 -31.77 5.12 20.21
N MET A 503 -31.98 5.06 18.89
CA MET A 503 -32.54 3.92 18.15
C MET A 503 -31.88 2.54 18.42
N ARG A 504 -30.57 2.53 18.75
CA ARG A 504 -29.84 1.29 19.07
C ARG A 504 -30.29 0.65 20.39
N GLU A 505 -30.67 1.46 21.37
CA GLU A 505 -31.08 1.02 22.71
C GLU A 505 -32.53 0.55 22.71
N ASN A 506 -33.38 1.19 21.91
CA ASN A 506 -34.82 0.91 21.82
C ASN A 506 -35.21 0.06 20.58
N TYR A 507 -34.22 -0.56 19.91
CA TYR A 507 -34.43 -1.37 18.70
C TYR A 507 -35.51 -2.45 18.87
N GLU A 508 -35.51 -3.19 19.97
CA GLU A 508 -36.54 -4.21 20.22
C GLU A 508 -37.93 -3.60 20.45
N THR A 509 -38.01 -2.52 21.23
CA THR A 509 -39.26 -1.79 21.53
C THR A 509 -39.95 -1.32 20.25
N VAL A 510 -39.22 -0.67 19.36
CA VAL A 510 -39.78 -0.12 18.11
C VAL A 510 -40.05 -1.23 17.09
N THR A 511 -39.10 -2.15 16.87
CA THR A 511 -39.29 -3.21 15.86
C THR A 511 -40.36 -4.23 16.24
N SER A 512 -40.55 -4.52 17.53
CA SER A 512 -41.65 -5.37 18.00
C SER A 512 -43.02 -4.72 17.80
N ALA A 513 -43.14 -3.39 17.98
CA ALA A 513 -44.36 -2.65 17.70
C ALA A 513 -44.75 -2.72 16.21
N TYR A 514 -43.82 -2.45 15.29
CA TYR A 514 -44.08 -2.59 13.84
C TYR A 514 -44.39 -4.04 13.43
N LYS A 515 -43.68 -5.04 13.99
CA LYS A 515 -44.00 -6.46 13.76
C LYS A 515 -45.41 -6.81 14.23
N ALA A 516 -45.84 -6.30 15.40
CA ALA A 516 -47.19 -6.51 15.91
C ALA A 516 -48.27 -5.90 14.99
N ALA A 517 -48.05 -4.67 14.50
CA ALA A 517 -48.94 -4.00 13.56
C ALA A 517 -49.05 -4.77 12.22
N MET A 518 -47.92 -5.10 11.60
CA MET A 518 -47.91 -5.84 10.32
C MET A 518 -48.48 -7.26 10.44
N ASN A 519 -48.28 -7.93 11.58
CA ASN A 519 -48.85 -9.26 11.82
C ASN A 519 -50.37 -9.23 12.06
N PHE A 520 -50.92 -8.11 12.53
CA PHE A 520 -52.36 -7.96 12.74
C PHE A 520 -53.12 -7.90 11.40
N ASN A 521 -52.63 -7.10 10.44
CA ASN A 521 -53.15 -7.10 9.07
C ASN A 521 -52.02 -7.01 8.03
N PRO A 522 -51.51 -8.16 7.52
CA PRO A 522 -50.47 -8.17 6.49
C PRO A 522 -50.88 -7.53 5.15
N GLN A 523 -52.17 -7.26 4.92
CA GLN A 523 -52.68 -6.60 3.72
C GLN A 523 -53.09 -5.14 3.96
N SER A 524 -52.72 -4.57 5.11
CA SER A 524 -52.88 -3.14 5.42
C SER A 524 -52.26 -2.24 4.36
N SER A 525 -52.90 -1.11 4.09
CA SER A 525 -52.31 0.01 3.35
C SER A 525 -51.09 0.62 4.04
N SER A 526 -50.92 0.39 5.35
CA SER A 526 -49.81 0.88 6.17
C SER A 526 -48.60 -0.07 6.20
N THR A 527 -48.77 -1.34 5.82
CA THR A 527 -47.66 -2.32 5.74
C THR A 527 -46.47 -1.84 4.90
N PRO A 528 -46.64 -1.22 3.71
CA PRO A 528 -45.51 -0.70 2.94
C PRO A 528 -44.67 0.35 3.68
N GLN A 529 -45.34 1.23 4.44
CA GLN A 529 -44.66 2.25 5.26
C GLN A 529 -43.94 1.62 6.45
N ALA A 530 -44.54 0.64 7.12
CA ALA A 530 -43.87 -0.09 8.19
C ALA A 530 -42.68 -0.93 7.69
N LEU A 531 -42.76 -1.53 6.50
CA LEU A 531 -41.62 -2.21 5.86
C LEU A 531 -40.47 -1.24 5.55
N LEU A 532 -40.78 -0.04 5.06
CA LEU A 532 -39.78 1.02 4.90
C LEU A 532 -39.14 1.38 6.24
N LYS A 533 -39.95 1.68 7.27
CA LYS A 533 -39.47 2.04 8.61
C LYS A 533 -38.60 0.95 9.23
N MET A 534 -39.04 -0.31 9.14
CA MET A 534 -38.24 -1.47 9.57
C MET A 534 -36.90 -1.56 8.84
N GLY A 535 -36.85 -1.25 7.55
CA GLY A 535 -35.59 -1.17 6.81
C GLY A 535 -34.68 -0.04 7.30
N VAL A 536 -35.23 1.17 7.50
CA VAL A 536 -34.50 2.35 8.00
C VAL A 536 -33.93 2.11 9.40
N ILE A 537 -34.74 1.60 10.33
CA ILE A 537 -34.32 1.25 11.70
C ILE A 537 -33.14 0.27 11.66
N ASN A 538 -33.17 -0.70 10.75
CA ASN A 538 -32.08 -1.65 10.59
C ASN A 538 -30.81 -1.01 10.00
N LEU A 539 -30.90 -0.01 9.13
CA LEU A 539 -29.73 0.78 8.70
C LEU A 539 -29.16 1.66 9.83
N GLU A 540 -30.03 2.26 10.65
CA GLU A 540 -29.64 3.13 11.77
C GLU A 540 -28.87 2.39 12.87
N VAL A 541 -29.17 1.10 13.10
CA VAL A 541 -28.44 0.24 14.05
C VAL A 541 -27.29 -0.57 13.43
N ASP A 542 -26.90 -0.24 12.19
CA ASP A 542 -25.87 -0.93 11.39
C ASP A 542 -26.13 -2.43 11.17
N ASN A 543 -27.37 -2.78 10.81
CA ASN A 543 -27.78 -4.11 10.37
C ASN A 543 -28.26 -4.11 8.90
N PRO A 544 -27.35 -3.95 7.92
CA PRO A 544 -27.69 -3.80 6.51
C PRO A 544 -28.37 -5.02 5.88
N ARG A 545 -28.17 -6.24 6.41
CA ARG A 545 -28.76 -7.47 5.86
C ARG A 545 -30.27 -7.52 6.09
N GLU A 546 -30.69 -7.21 7.31
CA GLU A 546 -32.10 -7.17 7.68
C GLU A 546 -32.80 -5.98 7.01
N ALA A 547 -32.12 -4.84 6.87
CA ALA A 547 -32.62 -3.71 6.09
C ALA A 547 -32.92 -4.11 4.64
N GLU A 548 -31.99 -4.79 3.97
CA GLU A 548 -32.16 -5.27 2.59
C GLU A 548 -33.29 -6.30 2.48
N ALA A 549 -33.55 -7.10 3.52
CA ALA A 549 -34.69 -8.01 3.56
C ALA A 549 -36.02 -7.24 3.55
N TYR A 550 -36.22 -6.26 4.43
CA TYR A 550 -37.45 -5.47 4.49
C TYR A 550 -37.66 -4.63 3.22
N PHE A 551 -36.62 -3.98 2.70
CA PHE A 551 -36.69 -3.25 1.44
C PHE A 551 -37.00 -4.15 0.24
N ASN A 552 -36.46 -5.38 0.20
CA ASN A 552 -36.83 -6.33 -0.85
C ASN A 552 -38.26 -6.84 -0.75
N ILE A 553 -38.82 -7.00 0.45
CA ILE A 553 -40.24 -7.31 0.63
C ILE A 553 -41.08 -6.15 0.08
N LEU A 554 -40.76 -4.91 0.46
CA LEU A 554 -41.43 -3.70 -0.02
C LEU A 554 -41.41 -3.61 -1.57
N ARG A 555 -40.22 -3.68 -2.18
CA ARG A 555 -40.03 -3.58 -3.64
C ARG A 555 -40.72 -4.70 -4.41
N LYS A 556 -40.74 -5.94 -3.88
CA LYS A 556 -41.31 -7.11 -4.59
C LYS A 556 -42.81 -7.26 -4.41
N GLN A 557 -43.34 -6.99 -3.21
CA GLN A 557 -44.76 -7.20 -2.90
C GLN A 557 -45.62 -5.96 -3.21
N TYR A 558 -45.04 -4.75 -3.18
CA TYR A 558 -45.76 -3.50 -3.41
C TYR A 558 -45.10 -2.65 -4.52
N PRO A 559 -44.84 -3.19 -5.73
CA PRO A 559 -44.01 -2.56 -6.77
C PRO A 559 -44.52 -1.20 -7.30
N GLY A 560 -45.76 -0.80 -6.99
CA GLY A 560 -46.32 0.51 -7.33
C GLY A 560 -46.39 1.50 -6.15
N ASN A 561 -45.77 1.20 -5.00
CA ASN A 561 -45.83 2.06 -3.83
C ASN A 561 -44.90 3.28 -3.95
N GLU A 562 -45.39 4.47 -3.57
CA GLU A 562 -44.65 5.73 -3.67
C GLU A 562 -43.36 5.81 -2.83
N ASN A 563 -43.17 4.90 -1.86
CA ASN A 563 -41.99 4.84 -1.01
C ASN A 563 -40.86 3.93 -1.52
N ILE A 564 -41.03 3.26 -2.67
CA ILE A 564 -39.93 2.49 -3.28
C ILE A 564 -38.65 3.32 -3.51
N PRO A 565 -38.70 4.57 -4.02
CA PRO A 565 -37.51 5.41 -4.17
C PRO A 565 -36.79 5.66 -2.84
N LEU A 566 -37.53 5.78 -1.73
CA LEU A 566 -36.92 5.98 -0.40
C LEU A 566 -36.04 4.79 0.02
N THR A 567 -36.31 3.56 -0.45
CA THR A 567 -35.41 2.43 -0.15
C THR A 567 -34.01 2.66 -0.70
N TYR A 568 -33.89 3.30 -1.87
CA TYR A 568 -32.60 3.68 -2.46
C TYR A 568 -32.03 4.94 -1.79
N PHE A 569 -32.88 5.87 -1.35
CA PHE A 569 -32.44 7.10 -0.69
C PHE A 569 -31.75 6.78 0.64
N TYR A 570 -32.37 5.93 1.47
CA TYR A 570 -31.80 5.51 2.74
C TYR A 570 -30.57 4.61 2.57
N TRP A 571 -30.49 3.81 1.50
CA TRP A 571 -29.24 3.16 1.11
C TRP A 571 -28.14 4.18 0.78
N GLY A 572 -28.46 5.22 0.01
CA GLY A 572 -27.55 6.33 -0.29
C GLY A 572 -27.03 7.02 0.97
N ASP A 573 -27.94 7.40 1.89
CA ASP A 573 -27.61 8.02 3.18
C ASP A 573 -26.72 7.10 4.04
N TYR A 574 -27.03 5.80 4.09
CA TYR A 574 -26.24 4.82 4.82
C TYR A 574 -24.83 4.69 4.23
N TYR A 575 -24.70 4.53 2.91
CA TYR A 575 -23.39 4.46 2.26
C TYR A 575 -22.59 5.75 2.42
N PHE A 576 -23.23 6.92 2.29
CA PHE A 576 -22.58 8.21 2.49
C PHE A 576 -22.03 8.37 3.92
N LYS A 577 -22.80 8.01 4.95
CA LYS A 577 -22.37 8.03 6.35
C LYS A 577 -21.19 7.08 6.64
N HIS A 578 -21.08 5.98 5.89
CA HIS A 578 -19.98 5.01 5.99
C HIS A 578 -18.79 5.32 5.06
N GLY A 579 -18.74 6.52 4.45
CA GLY A 579 -17.65 6.91 3.54
C GLY A 579 -17.65 6.18 2.19
N ARG A 580 -18.68 5.38 1.90
CA ARG A 580 -18.87 4.61 0.67
C ARG A 580 -19.52 5.49 -0.40
N TYR A 581 -18.83 6.56 -0.76
CA TYR A 581 -19.39 7.64 -1.58
C TYR A 581 -19.78 7.19 -2.99
N GLN A 582 -19.14 6.16 -3.56
CA GLN A 582 -19.54 5.63 -4.87
C GLN A 582 -20.89 4.93 -4.81
N GLU A 583 -21.10 4.00 -3.87
CA GLU A 583 -22.40 3.33 -3.72
C GLU A 583 -23.51 4.30 -3.27
N ALA A 584 -23.14 5.37 -2.55
CA ALA A 584 -24.04 6.48 -2.25
C ALA A 584 -24.48 7.19 -3.54
N ALA A 585 -23.52 7.63 -4.37
CA ALA A 585 -23.78 8.27 -5.65
C ALA A 585 -24.66 7.39 -6.55
N ASP A 586 -24.33 6.11 -6.71
CA ASP A 586 -25.09 5.14 -7.51
C ASP A 586 -26.56 5.04 -7.01
N SER A 587 -26.76 4.98 -5.70
CA SER A 587 -28.09 4.84 -5.07
C SER A 587 -28.96 6.09 -5.29
N TYR A 588 -28.38 7.29 -5.12
CA TYR A 588 -29.09 8.55 -5.39
C TYR A 588 -29.34 8.78 -6.88
N GLN A 589 -28.37 8.46 -7.74
CA GLN A 589 -28.48 8.58 -9.20
C GLN A 589 -29.59 7.68 -9.75
N TYR A 590 -29.75 6.47 -9.20
CA TYR A 590 -30.84 5.57 -9.54
C TYR A 590 -32.23 6.21 -9.34
N ILE A 591 -32.41 7.00 -8.29
CA ILE A 591 -33.67 7.73 -8.04
C ILE A 591 -33.91 8.80 -9.11
N ILE A 592 -32.88 9.57 -9.42
CA ILE A 592 -32.96 10.66 -10.41
C ILE A 592 -33.28 10.11 -11.80
N GLN A 593 -32.74 8.94 -12.17
CA GLN A 593 -32.95 8.31 -13.48
C GLN A 593 -34.25 7.51 -13.58
N GLN A 594 -34.55 6.65 -12.58
CA GLN A 594 -35.67 5.70 -12.66
C GLN A 594 -36.96 6.25 -12.05
N PHE A 595 -36.88 7.27 -11.19
CA PHE A 595 -38.02 7.88 -10.50
C PHE A 595 -38.06 9.43 -10.64
N PRO A 596 -37.86 10.01 -11.85
CA PRO A 596 -37.59 11.44 -12.09
C PRO A 596 -38.72 12.43 -11.73
N ASP A 597 -39.94 11.91 -11.57
CA ASP A 597 -41.14 12.67 -11.21
C ASP A 597 -41.47 12.61 -9.70
N THR A 598 -40.69 11.86 -8.92
CA THR A 598 -40.94 11.70 -7.48
C THR A 598 -40.43 12.89 -6.66
N LYS A 599 -41.07 13.16 -5.53
CA LYS A 599 -40.70 14.28 -4.64
C LYS A 599 -39.24 14.21 -4.16
N TYR A 600 -38.70 12.99 -4.04
CA TYR A 600 -37.37 12.68 -3.51
C TYR A 600 -36.19 12.97 -4.46
N VAL A 601 -36.44 13.33 -5.73
CA VAL A 601 -35.38 13.61 -6.71
C VAL A 601 -34.51 14.79 -6.28
N ARG A 602 -35.10 15.77 -5.60
CA ARG A 602 -34.42 16.98 -5.12
C ARG A 602 -33.42 16.65 -4.00
N GLU A 603 -33.86 15.91 -2.99
CA GLU A 603 -33.05 15.47 -1.86
C GLU A 603 -31.99 14.44 -2.32
N SER A 604 -32.35 13.55 -3.24
CA SER A 604 -31.39 12.62 -3.88
C SER A 604 -30.33 13.36 -4.68
N GLY A 605 -30.68 14.44 -5.38
CA GLY A 605 -29.70 15.29 -6.07
C GLY A 605 -28.69 15.92 -5.11
N VAL A 606 -29.11 16.33 -3.91
CA VAL A 606 -28.19 16.82 -2.86
C VAL A 606 -27.25 15.72 -2.39
N GLY A 607 -27.79 14.52 -2.15
CA GLY A 607 -27.00 13.34 -1.79
C GLY A 607 -25.97 12.97 -2.87
N LEU A 608 -26.38 13.00 -4.15
CA LEU A 608 -25.52 12.74 -5.30
C LEU A 608 -24.41 13.81 -5.41
N ALA A 609 -24.76 15.10 -5.40
CA ALA A 609 -23.76 16.18 -5.49
C ALA A 609 -22.75 16.15 -4.32
N ARG A 610 -23.20 15.84 -3.09
CA ARG A 610 -22.30 15.59 -1.95
C ARG A 610 -21.41 14.37 -2.15
N SER A 611 -21.95 13.29 -2.69
CA SER A 611 -21.17 12.06 -2.95
C SER A 611 -20.10 12.29 -4.02
N LEU A 612 -20.45 13.02 -5.08
CA LEU A 612 -19.52 13.41 -6.15
C LEU A 612 -18.42 14.37 -5.64
N GLU A 613 -18.76 15.37 -4.82
CA GLU A 613 -17.77 16.25 -4.15
C GLU A 613 -16.76 15.45 -3.32
N ARG A 614 -17.22 14.44 -2.56
CA ARG A 614 -16.35 13.58 -1.77
C ARG A 614 -15.49 12.60 -2.57
N LEU A 615 -15.89 12.31 -3.81
CA LEU A 615 -15.11 11.54 -4.78
C LEU A 615 -14.11 12.41 -5.57
N GLY A 616 -14.18 13.75 -5.46
CA GLY A 616 -13.42 14.68 -6.31
C GLY A 616 -13.93 14.77 -7.75
N PHE A 617 -15.19 14.35 -7.98
CA PHE A 617 -15.88 14.49 -9.26
C PHE A 617 -16.55 15.88 -9.33
N ASP A 618 -15.71 16.91 -9.26
CA ASP A 618 -16.10 18.30 -9.03
C ASP A 618 -16.97 18.85 -10.17
N GLU A 619 -16.63 18.56 -11.43
CA GLU A 619 -17.40 18.98 -12.61
C GLU A 619 -18.81 18.36 -12.61
N GLN A 620 -18.91 17.05 -12.33
CA GLN A 620 -20.18 16.35 -12.24
C GLN A 620 -21.02 16.85 -11.04
N ALA A 621 -20.37 17.16 -9.90
CA ALA A 621 -21.05 17.77 -8.77
C ALA A 621 -21.64 19.15 -9.14
N ALA A 622 -20.92 19.95 -9.94
CA ALA A 622 -21.40 21.24 -10.44
C ALA A 622 -22.59 21.08 -11.40
N GLU A 623 -22.58 20.10 -12.30
CA GLU A 623 -23.73 19.80 -13.18
C GLU A 623 -24.99 19.46 -12.37
N ILE A 624 -24.88 18.63 -11.33
CA ILE A 624 -26.01 18.27 -10.47
C ILE A 624 -26.49 19.48 -9.64
N VAL A 625 -25.58 20.31 -9.13
CA VAL A 625 -25.94 21.55 -8.41
C VAL A 625 -26.66 22.53 -9.34
N ASP A 626 -26.16 22.78 -10.54
CA ASP A 626 -26.79 23.66 -11.55
C ASP A 626 -28.18 23.14 -11.97
N TYR A 627 -28.32 21.82 -12.14
CA TYR A 627 -29.61 21.18 -12.36
C TYR A 627 -30.60 21.44 -11.22
N LEU A 628 -30.16 21.31 -9.96
CA LEU A 628 -30.99 21.59 -8.77
C LEU A 628 -31.37 23.08 -8.69
N GLU A 629 -30.42 23.99 -8.91
CA GLU A 629 -30.66 25.45 -8.93
C GLU A 629 -31.69 25.83 -10.01
N LYS A 630 -31.61 25.21 -11.21
CA LYS A 630 -32.54 25.46 -12.32
C LYS A 630 -33.92 24.84 -12.11
N ARG A 631 -34.00 23.60 -11.62
CA ARG A 631 -35.28 22.88 -11.41
C ARG A 631 -36.01 23.36 -10.15
N TRP A 632 -35.30 23.81 -9.12
CA TRP A 632 -35.87 24.36 -7.88
C TRP A 632 -35.19 25.69 -7.42
N PRO A 633 -35.45 26.83 -8.09
CA PRO A 633 -34.75 28.11 -7.84
C PRO A 633 -34.94 28.76 -6.46
N ARG A 634 -35.75 28.17 -5.57
CA ARG A 634 -35.98 28.61 -4.18
C ARG A 634 -35.55 27.58 -3.13
N PHE A 635 -34.92 26.48 -3.55
CA PHE A 635 -34.61 25.36 -2.66
C PHE A 635 -33.77 25.77 -1.44
N TYR A 636 -32.84 26.72 -1.61
CA TYR A 636 -32.06 27.27 -0.50
C TYR A 636 -32.87 27.96 0.62
N VAL A 637 -34.11 28.38 0.35
CA VAL A 637 -34.99 28.98 1.36
C VAL A 637 -35.61 27.90 2.25
N GLU A 638 -35.92 26.75 1.67
CA GLU A 638 -36.45 25.57 2.39
C GLU A 638 -35.31 24.77 3.06
N TYR A 639 -34.14 24.72 2.43
CA TYR A 639 -32.98 23.97 2.90
C TYR A 639 -31.68 24.80 2.74
N PRO A 640 -31.39 25.73 3.66
CA PRO A 640 -30.19 26.58 3.63
C PRO A 640 -28.84 25.85 3.46
N PRO A 641 -28.61 24.63 4.00
CA PRO A 641 -27.37 23.87 3.76
C PRO A 641 -27.08 23.58 2.28
N PHE A 642 -28.07 23.70 1.38
CA PHE A 642 -27.84 23.67 -0.06
C PHE A 642 -26.87 24.78 -0.53
N LEU A 643 -26.95 25.99 0.04
CA LEU A 643 -26.03 27.09 -0.30
C LEU A 643 -24.59 26.75 0.05
N ARG A 644 -24.37 26.04 1.16
CA ARG A 644 -23.04 25.58 1.56
C ARG A 644 -22.51 24.55 0.56
N LEU A 645 -23.34 23.60 0.13
CA LEU A 645 -22.99 22.64 -0.92
C LEU A 645 -22.64 23.33 -2.25
N VAL A 646 -23.47 24.27 -2.71
CA VAL A 646 -23.17 25.08 -3.91
C VAL A 646 -21.85 25.83 -3.72
N GLY A 647 -21.64 26.38 -2.52
CA GLY A 647 -20.42 27.09 -2.11
C GLY A 647 -19.15 26.24 -2.22
N ASP A 648 -19.16 25.05 -1.61
CA ASP A 648 -18.02 24.13 -1.62
C ASP A 648 -17.78 23.54 -3.03
N VAL A 649 -18.83 23.15 -3.78
CA VAL A 649 -18.71 22.65 -5.16
C VAL A 649 -18.15 23.72 -6.11
N SER A 650 -18.68 24.96 -6.06
CA SER A 650 -18.13 26.08 -6.83
C SER A 650 -16.70 26.44 -6.40
N TYR A 651 -16.29 26.19 -5.15
CA TYR A 651 -14.91 26.40 -4.71
C TYR A 651 -13.94 25.42 -5.38
N GLN A 652 -14.27 24.12 -5.43
CA GLN A 652 -13.43 23.12 -6.09
C GLN A 652 -13.31 23.40 -7.61
N ASN A 653 -14.44 23.78 -8.25
CA ASN A 653 -14.49 24.20 -9.66
C ASN A 653 -13.88 25.59 -9.92
N GLN A 654 -13.26 26.24 -8.93
CA GLN A 654 -12.59 27.54 -9.03
C GLN A 654 -13.52 28.71 -9.40
N GLU A 655 -14.84 28.54 -9.27
CA GLU A 655 -15.87 29.57 -9.44
C GLU A 655 -15.95 30.48 -8.19
N TYR A 656 -14.81 31.06 -7.78
CA TYR A 656 -14.63 31.68 -6.46
C TYR A 656 -15.66 32.76 -6.10
N GLU A 657 -16.14 33.54 -7.07
CA GLU A 657 -17.20 34.54 -6.82
C GLU A 657 -18.58 33.89 -6.54
N LYS A 658 -18.95 32.81 -7.26
CA LYS A 658 -20.18 32.04 -6.98
C LYS A 658 -20.08 31.31 -5.64
N ALA A 659 -18.92 30.71 -5.36
CA ALA A 659 -18.63 30.05 -4.09
C ALA A 659 -18.80 31.02 -2.90
N LYS A 660 -18.10 32.16 -2.96
CA LYS A 660 -18.11 33.22 -1.94
C LYS A 660 -19.49 33.83 -1.73
N LEU A 661 -20.26 34.08 -2.78
CA LEU A 661 -21.63 34.59 -2.69
C LEU A 661 -22.55 33.63 -1.93
N ASN A 662 -22.52 32.34 -2.28
CA ASN A 662 -23.36 31.33 -1.65
C ASN A 662 -22.96 31.08 -0.19
N LEU A 663 -21.65 30.99 0.11
CA LEU A 663 -21.15 30.83 1.48
C LEU A 663 -21.46 32.03 2.39
N TRP A 664 -21.34 33.27 1.88
CA TRP A 664 -21.76 34.46 2.63
C TRP A 664 -23.27 34.47 2.85
N THR A 665 -24.06 34.05 1.86
CA THR A 665 -25.52 33.96 2.00
C THR A 665 -25.90 32.93 3.07
N PHE A 666 -25.30 31.74 3.03
CA PHE A 666 -25.43 30.70 4.06
C PHE A 666 -25.11 31.23 5.46
N TYR A 667 -23.90 31.80 5.64
CA TYR A 667 -23.47 32.37 6.92
C TYR A 667 -24.39 33.49 7.43
N ASN A 668 -24.91 34.34 6.55
CA ASN A 668 -25.77 35.46 6.95
C ASN A 668 -27.22 35.05 7.27
N LEU A 669 -27.67 33.86 6.83
CA LEU A 669 -29.00 33.33 7.20
C LEU A 669 -29.02 32.83 8.64
N ASP A 670 -27.98 32.09 9.06
CA ASP A 670 -27.79 31.67 10.45
C ASP A 670 -26.30 31.69 10.84
N PRO A 671 -25.82 32.80 11.44
CA PRO A 671 -24.44 32.91 11.89
C PRO A 671 -24.06 32.02 13.08
N GLU A 672 -24.99 31.41 13.82
CA GLU A 672 -24.64 30.51 14.94
C GLU A 672 -24.87 29.02 14.60
N GLY A 673 -25.58 28.78 13.51
CA GLY A 673 -26.01 27.46 13.06
C GLY A 673 -24.89 26.45 12.78
N PRO A 674 -25.27 25.19 12.50
CA PRO A 674 -24.34 24.14 12.10
C PRO A 674 -23.50 24.58 10.90
N GLU A 675 -22.19 24.27 10.93
CA GLU A 675 -21.24 24.52 9.84
C GLU A 675 -21.03 26.00 9.42
N ALA A 676 -21.64 26.98 10.09
CA ALA A 676 -21.43 28.41 9.81
C ALA A 676 -19.95 28.85 9.98
N ASP A 677 -19.26 28.26 10.96
CA ASP A 677 -17.82 28.43 11.19
C ASP A 677 -16.97 27.87 10.05
N LEU A 678 -17.33 26.69 9.52
CA LEU A 678 -16.68 26.07 8.36
C LEU A 678 -16.87 26.90 7.08
N ALA A 679 -18.07 27.45 6.87
CA ALA A 679 -18.33 28.34 5.74
C ALA A 679 -17.49 29.62 5.82
N LEU A 680 -17.33 30.20 7.01
CA LEU A 680 -16.49 31.39 7.21
C LEU A 680 -14.99 31.07 7.04
N ALA A 681 -14.53 29.90 7.48
CA ALA A 681 -13.17 29.42 7.18
C ALA A 681 -12.94 29.24 5.67
N ARG A 682 -13.89 28.63 4.95
CA ARG A 682 -13.83 28.44 3.49
C ARG A 682 -13.83 29.77 2.72
N ILE A 683 -14.55 30.79 3.19
CA ILE A 683 -14.46 32.15 2.63
C ILE A 683 -13.03 32.71 2.78
N GLY A 684 -12.36 32.44 3.91
CA GLY A 684 -10.94 32.72 4.09
C GLY A 684 -10.05 31.98 3.08
N ASP A 685 -10.30 30.67 2.87
CA ASP A 685 -9.57 29.87 1.86
C ASP A 685 -9.73 30.48 0.46
N ILE A 686 -10.95 30.88 0.07
CA ILE A 686 -11.24 31.55 -1.20
C ILE A 686 -10.43 32.84 -1.34
N TYR A 687 -10.37 33.69 -0.31
CA TYR A 687 -9.55 34.91 -0.37
C TYR A 687 -8.05 34.61 -0.53
N VAL A 688 -7.53 33.50 0.00
CA VAL A 688 -6.15 33.06 -0.28
C VAL A 688 -6.00 32.65 -1.76
N LYS A 689 -6.94 31.88 -2.32
CA LYS A 689 -6.92 31.49 -3.75
C LYS A 689 -7.03 32.68 -4.70
N GLU A 690 -7.78 33.72 -4.32
CA GLU A 690 -7.86 35.00 -5.05
C GLU A 690 -6.62 35.91 -4.85
N GLY A 691 -5.61 35.50 -4.07
CA GLY A 691 -4.42 36.30 -3.75
C GLY A 691 -4.68 37.47 -2.78
N LYS A 692 -5.88 37.58 -2.21
CA LYS A 692 -6.33 38.67 -1.33
C LYS A 692 -5.97 38.36 0.13
N LEU A 693 -4.67 38.21 0.41
CA LEU A 693 -4.14 37.71 1.69
C LEU A 693 -4.56 38.52 2.92
N ASP A 694 -4.74 39.83 2.80
CA ASP A 694 -5.18 40.68 3.93
C ASP A 694 -6.66 40.44 4.28
N ALA A 695 -7.53 40.27 3.27
CA ALA A 695 -8.93 39.91 3.47
C ALA A 695 -9.07 38.49 4.04
N ALA A 696 -8.25 37.55 3.55
CA ALA A 696 -8.17 36.20 4.13
C ALA A 696 -7.79 36.27 5.62
N ARG A 697 -6.77 37.05 5.98
CA ARG A 697 -6.33 37.23 7.37
C ARG A 697 -7.44 37.81 8.25
N GLU A 698 -8.16 38.83 7.80
CA GLU A 698 -9.29 39.42 8.54
C GLU A 698 -10.41 38.40 8.78
N VAL A 699 -10.81 37.65 7.74
CA VAL A 699 -11.83 36.62 7.85
C VAL A 699 -11.39 35.51 8.81
N TYR A 700 -10.18 34.97 8.66
CA TYR A 700 -9.67 33.95 9.58
C TYR A 700 -9.57 34.45 11.02
N GLN A 701 -9.14 35.69 11.26
CA GLN A 701 -9.10 36.27 12.61
C GLN A 701 -10.50 36.32 13.22
N LYS A 702 -11.50 36.73 12.43
CA LYS A 702 -12.90 36.74 12.86
C LYS A 702 -13.43 35.33 13.14
N THR A 703 -13.15 34.34 12.30
CA THR A 703 -13.55 32.94 12.52
C THR A 703 -12.91 32.38 13.80
N ALA A 704 -11.60 32.55 13.96
CA ALA A 704 -10.85 32.09 15.13
C ALA A 704 -11.29 32.76 16.44
N GLN A 705 -11.68 34.04 16.41
CA GLN A 705 -12.20 34.76 17.58
C GLN A 705 -13.65 34.38 17.92
N LYS A 706 -14.50 34.17 16.91
CA LYS A 706 -15.92 33.88 17.12
C LYS A 706 -16.20 32.41 17.45
N TYR A 707 -15.41 31.49 16.91
CA TYR A 707 -15.61 30.04 17.06
C TYR A 707 -14.35 29.30 17.52
N PRO A 708 -13.68 29.72 18.61
CA PRO A 708 -12.33 29.26 18.97
C PRO A 708 -12.19 27.73 19.12
N GLU A 709 -13.26 27.07 19.56
CA GLU A 709 -13.31 25.62 19.83
C GLU A 709 -14.06 24.81 18.75
N ARG A 710 -14.60 25.44 17.68
CA ARG A 710 -15.26 24.74 16.56
C ARG A 710 -14.29 24.56 15.40
N GLU A 711 -14.54 23.54 14.57
CA GLU A 711 -13.69 23.10 13.47
C GLU A 711 -13.20 24.24 12.56
N GLY A 712 -14.10 25.14 12.13
CA GLY A 712 -13.75 26.29 11.29
C GLY A 712 -12.83 27.30 11.98
N GLY A 713 -12.94 27.46 13.30
CA GLY A 713 -12.03 28.27 14.10
C GLY A 713 -10.64 27.62 14.22
N LEU A 714 -10.57 26.32 14.44
CA LEU A 714 -9.32 25.56 14.46
C LEU A 714 -8.59 25.63 13.10
N ILE A 715 -9.32 25.44 12.00
CA ILE A 715 -8.81 25.65 10.64
C ILE A 715 -8.27 27.07 10.51
N ALA A 716 -9.06 28.10 10.83
CA ALA A 716 -8.65 29.49 10.70
C ALA A 716 -7.40 29.84 11.53
N ARG A 717 -7.25 29.29 12.74
CA ARG A 717 -6.04 29.43 13.57
C ARG A 717 -4.81 28.83 12.88
N MET A 718 -4.96 27.63 12.31
CA MET A 718 -3.90 26.96 11.54
C MET A 718 -3.50 27.78 10.30
N ARG A 719 -4.48 28.25 9.51
CA ARG A 719 -4.26 29.11 8.33
C ARG A 719 -3.53 30.42 8.67
N LEU A 720 -3.82 31.02 9.83
CA LEU A 720 -3.15 32.24 10.29
C LEU A 720 -1.68 32.03 10.65
N ALA A 721 -1.36 30.90 11.30
CA ALA A 721 0.01 30.56 11.69
C ALA A 721 0.87 30.19 10.46
N GLU A 722 0.30 29.41 9.54
CA GLU A 722 0.95 28.95 8.31
C GLU A 722 0.96 30.01 7.20
N LYS A 723 0.09 31.04 7.31
CA LYS A 723 -0.16 32.08 6.30
C LYS A 723 -0.56 31.53 4.92
N GLY A 724 -1.17 30.34 4.88
CA GLY A 724 -1.53 29.63 3.65
C GLY A 724 -2.42 28.42 3.89
N ILE A 725 -2.66 27.64 2.83
CA ILE A 725 -3.51 26.43 2.83
C ILE A 725 -2.61 25.21 2.58
N TYR A 726 -2.49 24.33 3.57
CA TYR A 726 -1.60 23.16 3.51
C TYR A 726 -2.31 21.91 4.02
N ASP A 727 -3.30 21.41 3.28
CA ASP A 727 -4.16 20.28 3.71
C ASP A 727 -3.64 18.91 3.31
N LYS A 728 -2.75 18.83 2.31
CA LYS A 728 -1.99 17.63 1.92
C LYS A 728 -0.49 17.94 1.91
N PRO A 729 0.09 18.37 3.05
CA PRO A 729 1.43 18.95 3.10
C PRO A 729 2.51 17.95 2.66
N THR A 730 3.50 18.42 1.90
CA THR A 730 4.81 17.76 1.87
C THR A 730 5.71 18.32 2.96
N THR A 731 6.74 17.57 3.34
CA THR A 731 7.82 18.04 4.23
C THR A 731 8.46 19.32 3.70
N GLN A 732 8.65 19.45 2.38
CA GLN A 732 9.27 20.63 1.76
C GLN A 732 8.39 21.88 1.83
N ASP A 733 7.07 21.73 1.63
CA ASP A 733 6.12 22.84 1.79
C ASP A 733 6.18 23.37 3.23
N MET A 734 6.05 22.44 4.20
CA MET A 734 6.01 22.81 5.61
C MET A 734 7.34 23.33 6.12
N PHE A 735 8.49 22.85 5.64
CA PHE A 735 9.79 23.43 6.00
C PHE A 735 9.90 24.89 5.52
N THR A 736 9.40 25.18 4.31
CA THR A 736 9.36 26.54 3.77
C THR A 736 8.43 27.46 4.57
N VAL A 737 7.32 26.92 5.09
CA VAL A 737 6.50 27.59 6.10
C VAL A 737 7.32 27.81 7.38
N PHE A 738 7.93 26.75 7.92
CA PHE A 738 8.63 26.68 9.21
C PHE A 738 9.81 27.65 9.34
N ASP A 739 10.48 28.00 8.24
CA ASP A 739 11.52 29.03 8.21
C ASP A 739 11.00 30.48 8.35
N GLN A 740 9.68 30.73 8.24
CA GLN A 740 9.11 32.08 8.32
C GLN A 740 9.04 32.63 9.75
N PRO A 741 9.05 33.96 9.96
CA PRO A 741 8.84 34.55 11.29
C PRO A 741 7.37 34.49 11.75
N TYR A 742 7.16 34.10 13.01
CA TYR A 742 5.83 33.97 13.64
C TYR A 742 5.53 35.04 14.69
N THR A 743 4.24 35.27 14.91
CA THR A 743 3.71 35.85 16.16
C THR A 743 3.32 34.78 17.19
N THR A 744 2.99 33.57 16.73
CA THR A 744 2.66 32.38 17.54
C THR A 744 3.21 31.17 16.81
N ALA A 745 3.99 30.32 17.49
CA ALA A 745 4.62 29.17 16.82
C ALA A 745 3.54 28.19 16.33
N PRO A 746 3.62 27.67 15.09
CA PRO A 746 2.65 26.69 14.59
C PRO A 746 2.57 25.45 15.47
N GLU A 747 3.71 25.06 16.08
CA GLU A 747 3.82 23.97 17.06
C GLU A 747 2.79 24.04 18.19
N ASP A 748 2.60 25.22 18.79
CA ASP A 748 1.68 25.40 19.92
C ASP A 748 0.23 25.13 19.50
N ILE A 749 -0.14 25.57 18.29
CA ILE A 749 -1.47 25.37 17.72
C ILE A 749 -1.69 23.90 17.36
N TYR A 750 -0.69 23.22 16.78
CA TYR A 750 -0.80 21.78 16.48
C TYR A 750 -0.95 20.96 17.76
N LYS A 751 -0.13 21.23 18.79
CA LYS A 751 -0.22 20.58 20.11
C LYS A 751 -1.59 20.81 20.75
N GLU A 752 -2.12 22.03 20.68
CA GLU A 752 -3.42 22.35 21.25
C GLU A 752 -4.55 21.60 20.55
N ILE A 753 -4.57 21.59 19.21
CA ILE A 753 -5.57 20.83 18.43
C ILE A 753 -5.52 19.35 18.81
N VAL A 754 -4.35 18.72 18.79
CA VAL A 754 -4.19 17.29 19.10
C VAL A 754 -4.55 16.94 20.54
N SER A 755 -4.30 17.83 21.51
CA SER A 755 -4.52 17.55 22.94
C SER A 755 -5.91 17.92 23.45
N LYS A 756 -6.54 18.96 22.91
CA LYS A 756 -7.88 19.42 23.34
C LYS A 756 -9.01 18.97 22.40
N HIS A 757 -8.71 18.73 21.14
CA HIS A 757 -9.69 18.39 20.11
C HIS A 757 -9.28 17.10 19.36
N PRO A 758 -9.00 15.97 20.05
CA PRO A 758 -8.56 14.74 19.40
C PRO A 758 -9.56 14.16 18.40
N ASP A 759 -10.86 14.43 18.59
CA ASP A 759 -11.95 13.99 17.71
C ASP A 759 -12.22 14.96 16.53
N SER A 760 -11.45 16.06 16.42
CA SER A 760 -11.53 17.01 15.30
C SER A 760 -11.04 16.36 14.01
N ALA A 761 -11.70 16.64 12.89
CA ALA A 761 -11.25 16.19 11.57
C ALA A 761 -9.88 16.78 11.18
N LEU A 762 -9.48 17.89 11.81
CA LEU A 762 -8.18 18.52 11.68
C LEU A 762 -7.06 17.87 12.53
N ALA A 763 -7.41 17.05 13.53
CA ALA A 763 -6.43 16.47 14.46
C ALA A 763 -5.36 15.57 13.80
N PRO A 764 -5.67 14.74 12.79
CA PRO A 764 -4.64 14.00 12.04
C PRO A 764 -3.67 14.94 11.31
N LEU A 765 -4.19 15.98 10.64
CA LEU A 765 -3.36 16.95 9.92
C LEU A 765 -2.45 17.74 10.87
N ALA A 766 -2.99 18.16 12.02
CA ALA A 766 -2.22 18.81 13.07
C ALA A 766 -1.10 17.90 13.61
N GLN A 767 -1.37 16.62 13.87
CA GLN A 767 -0.37 15.66 14.34
C GLN A 767 0.73 15.41 13.30
N LEU A 768 0.37 15.29 12.02
CA LEU A 768 1.34 15.15 10.93
C LEU A 768 2.24 16.39 10.82
N LYS A 769 1.67 17.59 10.89
CA LYS A 769 2.43 18.85 10.86
C LYS A 769 3.31 19.04 12.10
N LEU A 770 2.88 18.56 13.27
CA LEU A 770 3.70 18.52 14.49
C LEU A 770 4.91 17.60 14.33
N ALA A 771 4.74 16.43 13.70
CA ALA A 771 5.86 15.57 13.35
C ALA A 771 6.83 16.23 12.36
N MET A 772 6.31 16.88 11.31
CA MET A 772 7.12 17.66 10.36
C MET A 772 7.88 18.82 11.05
N TRP A 773 7.29 19.45 12.07
CA TRP A 773 7.96 20.49 12.85
C TRP A 773 9.18 19.95 13.62
N TYR A 774 9.03 18.82 14.32
CA TYR A 774 10.17 18.14 14.94
C TYR A 774 11.22 17.69 13.90
N MET A 775 10.78 17.29 12.71
CA MET A 775 11.68 16.89 11.63
C MET A 775 12.51 18.07 11.10
N HIS A 776 11.90 19.26 10.99
CA HIS A 776 12.57 20.52 10.63
C HIS A 776 13.60 20.93 11.68
N GLY A 777 13.24 20.83 12.97
CA GLY A 777 14.14 21.06 14.11
C GLY A 777 15.26 20.02 14.29
N ASN A 778 15.40 19.06 13.37
CA ASN A 778 16.35 17.94 13.43
C ASN A 778 16.19 17.08 14.72
N GLN A 779 14.94 16.90 15.16
CA GLN A 779 14.54 16.11 16.32
C GLN A 779 13.88 14.79 15.86
N GLN A 780 14.66 13.89 15.23
CA GLN A 780 14.10 12.68 14.62
C GLN A 780 13.41 11.75 15.62
N ARG A 781 13.83 11.73 16.89
CA ARG A 781 13.17 10.91 17.93
C ARG A 781 11.77 11.42 18.22
N ASP A 782 11.61 12.72 18.40
CA ASP A 782 10.31 13.36 18.66
C ASP A 782 9.41 13.30 17.41
N THR A 783 10.01 13.36 16.21
CA THR A 783 9.33 13.06 14.94
C THR A 783 8.73 11.65 14.93
N LEU A 784 9.51 10.63 15.29
CA LEU A 784 9.03 9.25 15.34
C LEU A 784 7.95 9.02 16.40
N VAL A 785 8.06 9.66 17.57
CA VAL A 785 7.00 9.61 18.59
C VAL A 785 5.70 10.22 18.03
N ALA A 786 5.79 11.39 17.39
CA ALA A 786 4.63 12.05 16.82
C ALA A 786 3.99 11.26 15.66
N ILE A 787 4.78 10.64 14.78
CA ILE A 787 4.23 9.75 13.74
C ILE A 787 3.68 8.45 14.33
N GLN A 788 4.30 7.86 15.35
CA GLN A 788 3.75 6.67 15.99
C GLN A 788 2.38 6.95 16.65
N ASP A 789 2.22 8.14 17.25
CA ASP A 789 0.91 8.61 17.70
C ASP A 789 -0.09 8.78 16.54
N PHE A 790 0.33 9.33 15.40
CA PHE A 790 -0.52 9.44 14.20
C PHE A 790 -0.99 8.06 13.72
N LEU A 791 -0.05 7.12 13.50
CA LEU A 791 -0.33 5.78 12.97
C LEU A 791 -1.23 4.96 13.92
N THR A 792 -1.14 5.22 15.23
CA THR A 792 -1.94 4.52 16.25
C THR A 792 -3.36 5.10 16.39
N ARG A 793 -3.50 6.43 16.32
CA ARG A 793 -4.78 7.12 16.59
C ARG A 793 -5.62 7.37 15.33
N TYR A 794 -4.98 7.48 14.17
CA TYR A 794 -5.63 7.86 12.91
C TYR A 794 -5.32 6.88 11.75
N PRO A 795 -5.44 5.54 11.94
CA PRO A 795 -5.04 4.55 10.93
C PRO A 795 -5.82 4.64 9.62
N GLU A 796 -7.07 5.12 9.65
CA GLU A 796 -7.93 5.32 8.46
C GLU A 796 -7.77 6.73 7.84
N SER A 797 -6.76 7.51 8.25
CA SER A 797 -6.59 8.88 7.74
C SER A 797 -6.17 8.89 6.26
N PRO A 798 -6.75 9.75 5.40
CA PRO A 798 -6.27 9.95 4.03
C PRO A 798 -4.85 10.54 3.97
N LEU A 799 -4.29 10.99 5.10
CA LEU A 799 -2.93 11.46 5.24
C LEU A 799 -1.93 10.35 5.61
N MET A 800 -2.37 9.09 5.75
CA MET A 800 -1.51 7.95 6.04
C MET A 800 -0.28 7.84 5.12
N PRO A 801 -0.36 8.02 3.78
CA PRO A 801 0.83 8.00 2.93
C PRO A 801 1.88 9.05 3.32
N ARG A 802 1.44 10.27 3.66
CA ARG A 802 2.34 11.35 4.14
C ARG A 802 2.92 11.06 5.52
N ALA A 803 2.15 10.45 6.41
CA ALA A 803 2.68 10.02 7.70
C ALA A 803 3.75 8.93 7.55
N LYS A 804 3.55 7.97 6.63
CA LYS A 804 4.56 6.95 6.28
C LYS A 804 5.84 7.56 5.70
N GLU A 805 5.73 8.53 4.79
CA GLU A 805 6.89 9.28 4.24
C GLU A 805 7.72 9.91 5.37
N VAL A 806 7.08 10.67 6.28
CA VAL A 806 7.77 11.33 7.41
C VAL A 806 8.36 10.30 8.39
N ALA A 807 7.68 9.17 8.63
CA ALA A 807 8.23 8.06 9.41
C ALA A 807 9.50 7.48 8.77
N SER A 808 9.44 7.18 7.48
CA SER A 808 10.54 6.60 6.69
C SER A 808 11.79 7.49 6.75
N ASP A 809 11.62 8.79 6.50
CA ASP A 809 12.71 9.77 6.54
C ASP A 809 13.33 9.91 7.94
N ALA A 810 12.50 10.03 8.98
CA ALA A 810 12.98 10.21 10.35
C ALA A 810 13.68 8.95 10.89
N PHE A 811 13.10 7.78 10.60
CA PHE A 811 13.66 6.47 10.95
C PHE A 811 14.97 6.22 10.21
N GLY A 812 14.99 6.46 8.90
CA GLY A 812 16.16 6.30 8.04
C GLY A 812 17.35 7.14 8.49
N LYS A 813 17.13 8.43 8.82
CA LYS A 813 18.17 9.31 9.38
C LYS A 813 18.76 8.78 10.69
N LEU A 814 17.93 8.21 11.57
CA LEU A 814 18.42 7.61 12.83
C LEU A 814 19.21 6.32 12.59
N VAL A 815 18.73 5.43 11.71
CA VAL A 815 19.45 4.20 11.35
C VAL A 815 20.78 4.50 10.66
N ASP A 816 20.80 5.42 9.68
CA ASP A 816 22.01 5.87 9.00
C ASP A 816 23.04 6.44 9.99
N THR A 817 22.60 7.27 10.94
CA THR A 817 23.47 7.78 12.03
C THR A 817 24.02 6.64 12.88
N MET A 818 23.16 5.72 13.34
CA MET A 818 23.59 4.59 14.19
C MET A 818 24.55 3.65 13.45
N VAL A 819 24.33 3.39 12.16
CA VAL A 819 25.20 2.53 11.35
C VAL A 819 26.55 3.20 11.07
N LYS A 820 26.59 4.52 10.85
CA LYS A 820 27.85 5.29 10.75
C LYS A 820 28.65 5.30 12.06
N GLU A 821 27.97 5.20 13.19
CA GLU A 821 28.56 5.07 14.53
C GLU A 821 28.87 3.60 14.92
N GLU A 822 28.71 2.63 14.01
CA GLU A 822 28.82 1.18 14.25
C GLU A 822 27.89 0.64 15.37
N ASN A 823 26.86 1.41 15.73
CA ASN A 823 25.89 1.12 16.78
C ASN A 823 24.74 0.24 16.26
N TYR A 824 25.09 -0.93 15.71
CA TYR A 824 24.14 -1.89 15.12
C TYR A 824 23.08 -2.35 16.15
N ALA A 825 23.50 -2.64 17.39
CA ALA A 825 22.60 -2.89 18.52
C ALA A 825 21.64 -1.73 18.83
N GLY A 826 22.02 -0.48 18.53
CA GLY A 826 21.15 0.69 18.59
C GLY A 826 20.07 0.65 17.50
N ALA A 827 20.48 0.45 16.26
CA ALA A 827 19.57 0.35 15.12
C ALA A 827 18.56 -0.81 15.29
N MET A 828 19.01 -1.95 15.81
CA MET A 828 18.12 -3.10 16.09
C MET A 828 17.16 -2.86 17.25
N ARG A 829 17.59 -2.17 18.33
CA ARG A 829 16.65 -1.77 19.40
C ARG A 829 15.61 -0.75 18.93
N LEU A 830 15.99 0.17 18.04
CA LEU A 830 15.06 1.12 17.43
C LEU A 830 14.03 0.39 16.56
N TRP A 831 14.49 -0.51 15.68
CA TRP A 831 13.63 -1.36 14.86
C TRP A 831 12.67 -2.25 15.66
N ASP A 832 13.18 -2.97 16.67
CA ASP A 832 12.37 -3.84 17.51
C ASP A 832 11.32 -3.02 18.30
N GLY A 833 11.68 -1.82 18.75
CA GLY A 833 10.83 -0.90 19.50
C GLY A 833 9.76 -0.13 18.70
N SER A 834 9.81 -0.16 17.37
CA SER A 834 8.91 0.60 16.49
C SER A 834 7.98 -0.31 15.66
N PRO A 835 6.94 -0.93 16.26
CA PRO A 835 6.07 -1.89 15.56
C PRO A 835 5.42 -1.29 14.30
N ALA A 836 4.83 -0.09 14.40
CA ALA A 836 4.19 0.58 13.26
C ALA A 836 5.16 0.91 12.10
N ILE A 837 6.47 0.97 12.34
CA ILE A 837 7.49 1.10 11.28
C ILE A 837 7.74 -0.25 10.58
N ARG A 838 7.63 -1.36 11.31
CA ARG A 838 7.78 -2.72 10.76
C ARG A 838 6.62 -3.08 9.84
N ASP A 839 5.42 -2.61 10.15
CA ASP A 839 4.23 -2.79 9.30
C ASP A 839 4.35 -2.05 7.94
N ILE A 840 5.21 -1.03 7.86
CA ILE A 840 5.50 -0.25 6.64
C ILE A 840 6.88 -0.55 6.06
N VAL A 841 7.50 -1.70 6.40
CA VAL A 841 8.85 -2.07 5.94
C VAL A 841 9.02 -2.05 4.41
N GLY A 842 7.95 -2.30 3.66
CA GLY A 842 7.95 -2.19 2.20
C GLY A 842 8.22 -0.76 1.71
N ASP A 843 7.68 0.23 2.43
CA ASP A 843 7.67 1.66 2.11
C ASP A 843 8.93 2.40 2.60
N LEU A 844 9.81 1.71 3.34
CA LEU A 844 11.07 2.28 3.82
C LEU A 844 12.08 2.47 2.69
N ASP A 845 12.85 3.57 2.74
CA ASP A 845 13.93 3.84 1.79
C ASP A 845 14.89 2.62 1.68
N PRO A 846 15.26 2.19 0.46
CA PRO A 846 16.09 1.00 0.28
C PRO A 846 17.42 1.01 1.02
N LYS A 847 18.08 2.17 1.16
CA LYS A 847 19.32 2.29 1.94
C LYS A 847 19.05 2.03 3.42
N THR A 848 17.93 2.54 3.95
CA THR A 848 17.50 2.27 5.33
C THR A 848 17.29 0.78 5.55
N ARG A 849 16.63 0.09 4.61
CA ARG A 849 16.40 -1.36 4.67
C ARG A 849 17.70 -2.17 4.59
N ILE A 850 18.63 -1.78 3.73
CA ILE A 850 19.96 -2.39 3.63
C ILE A 850 20.80 -2.13 4.89
N ALA A 851 20.71 -0.92 5.47
CA ALA A 851 21.38 -0.56 6.73
C ALA A 851 20.80 -1.34 7.93
N LEU A 852 19.49 -1.57 7.97
CA LEU A 852 18.86 -2.50 8.91
C LEU A 852 19.31 -3.95 8.66
N GLY A 853 19.46 -4.36 7.40
CA GLY A 853 19.96 -5.70 7.04
C GLY A 853 21.39 -5.93 7.53
N LEU A 854 22.28 -4.96 7.30
CA LEU A 854 23.64 -4.93 7.83
C LEU A 854 23.64 -5.03 9.35
N SER A 855 22.82 -4.20 10.01
CA SER A 855 22.69 -4.21 11.47
C SER A 855 22.18 -5.54 12.00
N SER A 856 21.19 -6.15 11.32
CA SER A 856 20.67 -7.48 11.65
C SER A 856 21.75 -8.54 11.54
N TRP A 857 22.57 -8.49 10.48
CA TRP A 857 23.68 -9.42 10.29
C TRP A 857 24.75 -9.28 11.38
N LYS A 858 25.18 -8.04 11.70
CA LYS A 858 26.17 -7.77 12.75
C LYS A 858 25.69 -8.15 14.15
N GLU A 859 24.39 -8.06 14.43
CA GLU A 859 23.76 -8.50 15.68
C GLU A 859 23.39 -10.01 15.67
N GLY A 860 23.89 -10.80 14.72
CA GLY A 860 23.70 -12.25 14.70
C GLY A 860 22.30 -12.72 14.30
N ARG A 861 21.55 -11.92 13.54
CA ARG A 861 20.19 -12.21 13.04
C ARG A 861 20.18 -12.41 11.51
N PRO A 862 20.82 -13.47 10.96
CA PRO A 862 21.05 -13.62 9.53
C PRO A 862 19.77 -13.79 8.70
N GLU A 863 18.73 -14.44 9.22
CA GLU A 863 17.43 -14.55 8.51
C GLU A 863 16.72 -13.21 8.41
N GLN A 864 16.78 -12.38 9.45
CA GLN A 864 16.24 -11.02 9.43
C GLN A 864 17.03 -10.16 8.43
N ALA A 865 18.37 -10.28 8.43
CA ALA A 865 19.23 -9.60 7.46
C ALA A 865 18.86 -9.97 6.02
N TRP A 866 18.70 -11.28 5.74
CA TRP A 866 18.30 -11.79 4.44
C TRP A 866 16.93 -11.24 4.01
N ASN A 867 15.90 -11.36 4.86
CA ASN A 867 14.53 -10.94 4.53
C ASN A 867 14.39 -9.43 4.28
N LEU A 868 15.24 -8.59 4.89
CA LEU A 868 15.25 -7.15 4.65
C LEU A 868 15.77 -6.79 3.25
N VAL A 869 16.76 -7.55 2.75
CA VAL A 869 17.44 -7.28 1.46
C VAL A 869 16.94 -8.11 0.30
N SER A 870 16.41 -9.31 0.54
CA SER A 870 16.00 -10.23 -0.52
C SER A 870 14.95 -9.68 -1.50
N PRO A 871 14.03 -8.76 -1.13
CA PRO A 871 13.12 -8.15 -2.10
C PRO A 871 13.82 -7.30 -3.17
N PHE A 872 15.05 -6.81 -2.92
CA PHE A 872 15.87 -6.12 -3.93
C PHE A 872 16.60 -7.07 -4.89
N LEU A 873 16.43 -8.39 -4.71
CA LEU A 873 17.09 -9.44 -5.49
C LEU A 873 16.13 -10.13 -6.48
N VAL A 874 14.96 -9.52 -6.74
CA VAL A 874 13.85 -10.14 -7.49
C VAL A 874 13.39 -9.31 -8.70
N SER A 875 13.76 -8.02 -8.78
CA SER A 875 13.37 -7.14 -9.89
C SER A 875 14.12 -7.42 -11.19
N GLU A 876 13.43 -7.29 -12.33
CA GLU A 876 14.06 -7.21 -13.65
C GLU A 876 14.83 -5.89 -13.81
N GLY A 877 16.04 -5.95 -14.36
CA GLY A 877 16.99 -4.84 -14.38
C GLY A 877 17.65 -4.59 -13.02
N MET A 878 18.59 -3.63 -12.96
CA MET A 878 19.27 -3.27 -11.72
C MET A 878 18.73 -1.95 -11.15
N PRO A 879 17.83 -1.97 -10.15
CA PRO A 879 17.61 -0.83 -9.28
C PRO A 879 18.92 -0.35 -8.64
N GLN A 880 19.01 0.96 -8.34
CA GLN A 880 20.18 1.65 -7.78
C GLN A 880 20.83 0.98 -6.54
N TYR A 881 20.09 0.14 -5.82
CA TYR A 881 20.49 -0.47 -4.56
C TYR A 881 20.75 -1.97 -4.62
N SER A 882 20.53 -2.59 -5.78
CA SER A 882 20.54 -4.06 -5.94
C SER A 882 21.95 -4.65 -5.81
N GLU A 883 22.98 -3.93 -6.25
CA GLU A 883 24.37 -4.35 -6.07
C GLU A 883 24.79 -4.33 -4.59
N MET A 884 24.37 -3.31 -3.84
CA MET A 884 24.61 -3.21 -2.39
C MET A 884 23.83 -4.29 -1.61
N ALA A 885 22.58 -4.54 -2.01
CA ALA A 885 21.76 -5.62 -1.45
C ALA A 885 22.36 -7.01 -1.77
N LEU A 886 22.85 -7.23 -2.99
CA LEU A 886 23.50 -8.48 -3.41
C LEU A 886 24.78 -8.73 -2.59
N ASN A 887 25.65 -7.74 -2.44
CA ASN A 887 26.90 -7.90 -1.69
C ASN A 887 26.66 -8.22 -0.21
N LEU A 888 25.64 -7.61 0.41
CA LEU A 888 25.21 -7.96 1.77
C LEU A 888 24.55 -9.36 1.82
N ALA A 889 23.69 -9.70 0.86
CA ALA A 889 23.04 -11.01 0.79
C ALA A 889 24.04 -12.15 0.60
N LEU A 890 25.06 -11.97 -0.25
CA LEU A 890 26.18 -12.90 -0.42
C LEU A 890 26.99 -13.02 0.88
N SER A 891 27.26 -11.91 1.58
CA SER A 891 27.95 -11.95 2.89
C SER A 891 27.19 -12.80 3.91
N VAL A 892 25.88 -12.54 4.06
CA VAL A 892 25.00 -13.31 4.94
C VAL A 892 24.93 -14.78 4.52
N ALA A 893 24.81 -15.06 3.22
CA ALA A 893 24.67 -16.43 2.71
C ALA A 893 25.94 -17.27 2.86
N LEU A 894 27.12 -16.69 2.57
CA LEU A 894 28.40 -17.39 2.71
C LEU A 894 28.72 -17.74 4.16
N GLU A 895 28.49 -16.81 5.10
CA GLU A 895 28.80 -17.05 6.52
C GLU A 895 27.85 -18.08 7.17
N ASN A 896 26.60 -18.17 6.69
CA ASN A 896 25.56 -19.05 7.24
C ASN A 896 25.31 -20.32 6.40
N GLY A 897 26.09 -20.54 5.34
CA GLY A 897 25.98 -21.74 4.49
C GLY A 897 24.68 -21.83 3.68
N TYR A 898 24.08 -20.69 3.30
CA TYR A 898 22.83 -20.65 2.52
C TYR A 898 23.09 -20.89 1.02
N TRP A 899 23.74 -22.00 0.68
CA TRP A 899 24.22 -22.32 -0.68
C TRP A 899 23.10 -22.32 -1.72
N ASP A 900 21.95 -22.92 -1.41
CA ASP A 900 20.78 -22.93 -2.31
C ASP A 900 20.29 -21.52 -2.65
N ARG A 901 20.37 -20.58 -1.69
CA ARG A 901 19.95 -19.18 -1.94
C ARG A 901 20.88 -18.49 -2.93
N ILE A 902 22.18 -18.81 -2.90
CA ILE A 902 23.16 -18.28 -3.86
C ILE A 902 22.88 -18.84 -5.26
N VAL A 903 22.65 -20.15 -5.39
CA VAL A 903 22.31 -20.79 -6.66
C VAL A 903 21.00 -20.25 -7.25
N ASN A 904 19.98 -20.06 -6.41
CA ASN A 904 18.66 -19.59 -6.83
C ASN A 904 18.64 -18.13 -7.32
N MET A 905 19.66 -17.32 -7.00
CA MET A 905 19.79 -15.95 -7.52
C MET A 905 20.24 -15.91 -9.00
N ARG A 906 20.83 -16.99 -9.52
CA ARG A 906 21.46 -17.02 -10.85
C ARG A 906 20.58 -16.56 -12.02
N PRO A 907 19.31 -16.98 -12.16
CA PRO A 907 18.48 -16.56 -13.30
C PRO A 907 18.24 -15.05 -13.35
N ILE A 908 18.35 -14.37 -12.22
CA ILE A 908 18.10 -12.94 -12.05
C ILE A 908 19.42 -12.18 -12.20
N VAL A 909 20.43 -12.60 -11.43
CA VAL A 909 21.72 -11.92 -11.28
C VAL A 909 22.62 -12.06 -12.51
N ASP A 910 22.47 -13.12 -13.33
CA ASP A 910 23.15 -13.26 -14.62
C ASP A 910 22.67 -12.21 -15.65
N GLY A 911 21.46 -11.65 -15.46
CA GLY A 911 20.88 -10.58 -16.30
C GLY A 911 21.20 -9.14 -15.86
N TRP A 912 21.98 -8.96 -14.79
CA TRP A 912 22.30 -7.63 -14.23
C TRP A 912 23.66 -7.09 -14.69
N GLU A 913 23.72 -5.79 -15.01
CA GLU A 913 24.94 -5.03 -15.35
C GLU A 913 25.74 -4.59 -14.10
N VAL A 914 26.12 -5.52 -13.23
CA VAL A 914 26.92 -5.21 -12.01
C VAL A 914 28.37 -4.81 -12.35
N THR A 915 29.05 -4.14 -11.42
CA THR A 915 30.51 -3.89 -11.57
C THR A 915 31.30 -5.19 -11.73
N PRO A 916 32.46 -5.19 -12.43
CA PRO A 916 33.29 -6.39 -12.59
C PRO A 916 33.60 -7.07 -11.24
N LYS A 917 34.04 -6.28 -10.25
CA LYS A 917 34.30 -6.79 -8.89
C LYS A 917 33.10 -7.55 -8.31
N THR A 918 31.90 -6.98 -8.36
CA THR A 918 30.70 -7.66 -7.85
C THR A 918 30.32 -8.88 -8.72
N ARG A 919 30.61 -8.84 -10.03
CA ARG A 919 30.45 -10.01 -10.91
C ARG A 919 31.34 -11.17 -10.47
N ASP A 920 32.60 -10.89 -10.15
CA ASP A 920 33.59 -11.87 -9.73
C ASP A 920 33.31 -12.38 -8.31
N GLU A 921 32.84 -11.51 -7.42
CA GLU A 921 32.36 -11.84 -6.08
C GLU A 921 31.16 -12.78 -6.11
N TYR A 922 30.18 -12.49 -6.97
CA TYR A 922 29.04 -13.36 -7.21
C TYR A 922 29.46 -14.70 -7.83
N ASN A 923 30.31 -14.69 -8.86
CA ASN A 923 30.80 -15.90 -9.51
C ASN A 923 31.59 -16.79 -8.56
N TYR A 924 32.42 -16.21 -7.69
CA TYR A 924 33.15 -16.92 -6.64
C TYR A 924 32.19 -17.57 -5.63
N ALA A 925 31.22 -16.81 -5.13
CA ALA A 925 30.23 -17.31 -4.18
C ALA A 925 29.36 -18.42 -4.78
N LEU A 926 28.95 -18.28 -6.04
CA LEU A 926 28.16 -19.27 -6.78
C LEU A 926 28.95 -20.54 -7.10
N ALA A 927 30.23 -20.43 -7.49
CA ALA A 927 31.11 -21.58 -7.67
C ALA A 927 31.31 -22.35 -6.34
N LEU A 928 31.51 -21.63 -5.23
CA LEU A 928 31.61 -22.21 -3.90
C LEU A 928 30.31 -22.87 -3.43
N ALA A 929 29.15 -22.28 -3.76
CA ALA A 929 27.85 -22.90 -3.49
C ALA A 929 27.67 -24.21 -4.25
N TYR A 930 28.02 -24.26 -5.53
CA TYR A 930 27.97 -25.50 -6.32
C TYR A 930 28.91 -26.60 -5.77
N GLU A 931 30.13 -26.26 -5.32
CA GLU A 931 31.02 -27.22 -4.63
C GLU A 931 30.38 -27.80 -3.36
N ASN A 932 29.82 -26.95 -2.49
CA ASN A 932 29.21 -27.39 -1.24
C ASN A 932 27.91 -28.20 -1.45
N LEU A 933 27.22 -27.98 -2.57
CA LEU A 933 26.06 -28.76 -3.01
C LEU A 933 26.44 -30.03 -3.80
N GLY A 934 27.73 -30.32 -3.98
CA GLY A 934 28.23 -31.49 -4.73
C GLY A 934 28.02 -31.41 -6.25
N GLN A 935 27.72 -30.24 -6.79
CA GLN A 935 27.45 -29.99 -8.21
C GLN A 935 28.75 -29.61 -8.95
N GLU A 936 29.77 -30.48 -8.85
CA GLU A 936 31.13 -30.23 -9.35
C GLU A 936 31.19 -29.88 -10.86
N ASP A 937 30.26 -30.43 -11.66
CA ASP A 937 30.14 -30.14 -13.10
C ASP A 937 29.76 -28.67 -13.38
N GLN A 938 29.09 -27.99 -12.43
CA GLN A 938 28.71 -26.58 -12.54
C GLN A 938 29.80 -25.64 -12.01
N SER A 939 30.48 -25.99 -10.91
CA SER A 939 31.56 -25.19 -10.33
C SER A 939 32.83 -25.21 -11.17
N ALA A 940 33.16 -26.36 -11.77
CA ALA A 940 34.36 -26.57 -12.58
C ALA A 940 34.66 -25.49 -13.65
N PRO A 941 33.73 -25.14 -14.55
CA PRO A 941 33.98 -24.08 -15.54
C PRO A 941 34.08 -22.69 -14.89
N MET A 942 33.40 -22.45 -13.77
CA MET A 942 33.45 -21.17 -13.05
C MET A 942 34.82 -20.95 -12.41
N TRP A 943 35.36 -21.96 -11.72
CA TRP A 943 36.72 -21.89 -11.18
C TRP A 943 37.77 -21.70 -12.27
N ALA A 944 37.61 -22.36 -13.43
CA ALA A 944 38.50 -22.17 -14.55
C ALA A 944 38.52 -20.70 -15.03
N SER A 945 37.35 -20.06 -15.11
CA SER A 945 37.24 -18.63 -15.42
C SER A 945 37.91 -17.76 -14.35
N LEU A 946 37.61 -17.99 -13.07
CA LEU A 946 38.13 -17.21 -11.93
C LEU A 946 39.65 -17.31 -11.78
N THR A 947 40.27 -18.46 -12.07
CA THR A 947 41.75 -18.58 -12.01
C THR A 947 42.49 -17.77 -13.08
N GLY A 948 41.82 -17.49 -14.20
CA GLY A 948 42.36 -16.71 -15.32
C GLY A 948 42.16 -15.20 -15.18
N ASP A 949 41.46 -14.74 -14.15
CA ASP A 949 41.27 -13.32 -13.86
C ASP A 949 42.41 -12.78 -12.97
N ASP A 950 43.06 -11.72 -13.44
CA ASP A 950 44.13 -11.01 -12.73
C ASP A 950 43.58 -9.88 -11.83
N GLY A 951 42.29 -9.54 -11.93
CA GLY A 951 41.59 -8.61 -11.04
C GLY A 951 41.08 -9.24 -9.74
N LEU A 952 40.98 -10.57 -9.69
CA LEU A 952 40.45 -11.32 -8.55
C LEU A 952 41.35 -11.19 -7.30
N ASP A 953 40.71 -11.02 -6.14
CA ASP A 953 41.38 -11.01 -4.83
C ASP A 953 42.31 -12.24 -4.66
N PRO A 954 43.56 -12.06 -4.16
CA PRO A 954 44.52 -13.16 -4.06
C PRO A 954 44.06 -14.38 -3.24
N LEU A 955 43.26 -14.19 -2.17
CA LEU A 955 42.74 -15.31 -1.39
C LEU A 955 41.70 -16.08 -2.22
N ARG A 956 40.79 -15.38 -2.90
CA ARG A 956 39.81 -16.00 -3.80
C ARG A 956 40.48 -16.73 -4.97
N ARG A 957 41.57 -16.18 -5.52
CA ARG A 957 42.37 -16.82 -6.56
C ARG A 957 43.03 -18.12 -6.06
N ALA A 958 43.58 -18.11 -4.84
CA ALA A 958 44.15 -19.31 -4.22
C ALA A 958 43.11 -20.42 -3.99
N TYR A 959 41.88 -20.09 -3.57
CA TYR A 959 40.78 -21.05 -3.51
C TYR A 959 40.37 -21.58 -4.89
N ALA A 960 40.27 -20.71 -5.91
CA ALA A 960 39.95 -21.14 -7.27
C ALA A 960 41.02 -22.09 -7.82
N GLN A 961 42.30 -21.82 -7.55
CA GLN A 961 43.42 -22.73 -7.86
C GLN A 961 43.32 -24.06 -7.11
N TYR A 962 42.96 -24.06 -5.82
CA TYR A 962 42.73 -25.26 -5.02
C TYR A 962 41.67 -26.17 -5.65
N PHE A 963 40.46 -25.65 -5.93
CA PHE A 963 39.37 -26.45 -6.51
C PHE A 963 39.72 -26.95 -7.92
N MET A 964 40.40 -26.12 -8.71
CA MET A 964 40.91 -26.54 -10.02
C MET A 964 41.97 -27.64 -9.93
N ALA A 965 42.84 -27.64 -8.91
CA ALA A 965 43.80 -28.70 -8.67
C ALA A 965 43.10 -30.02 -8.28
N VAL A 966 42.10 -29.96 -7.40
CA VAL A 966 41.23 -31.09 -7.04
C VAL A 966 40.57 -31.69 -8.29
N ASN A 967 40.02 -30.85 -9.17
CA ASN A 967 39.34 -31.27 -10.38
C ASN A 967 40.30 -31.85 -11.43
N ALA A 968 41.40 -31.14 -11.74
CA ALA A 968 42.44 -31.65 -12.65
C ALA A 968 42.99 -33.02 -12.20
N ARG A 969 43.16 -33.23 -10.88
CA ARG A 969 43.54 -34.53 -10.31
C ARG A 969 42.48 -35.61 -10.55
N LYS A 970 41.19 -35.30 -10.38
CA LYS A 970 40.07 -36.22 -10.68
C LYS A 970 40.03 -36.60 -12.17
N GLN A 971 40.30 -35.65 -13.06
CA GLN A 971 40.37 -35.84 -14.52
C GLN A 971 41.64 -36.57 -15.00
N GLY A 972 42.65 -36.72 -14.13
CA GLY A 972 43.93 -37.36 -14.46
C GLY A 972 44.97 -36.45 -15.12
N ASP A 973 44.72 -35.14 -15.23
CA ASP A 973 45.73 -34.16 -15.64
C ASP A 973 46.64 -33.84 -14.46
N LEU A 974 47.56 -34.77 -14.19
CA LEU A 974 48.51 -34.69 -13.09
C LEU A 974 49.46 -33.49 -13.20
N LYS A 975 49.70 -32.95 -14.41
CA LYS A 975 50.56 -31.78 -14.57
C LYS A 975 49.82 -30.53 -14.10
N LYS A 976 48.63 -30.27 -14.67
CA LYS A 976 47.81 -29.12 -14.28
C LYS A 976 47.43 -29.17 -12.81
N ALA A 977 47.10 -30.36 -12.29
CA ALA A 977 46.85 -30.55 -10.87
C ALA A 977 48.06 -30.19 -9.99
N TYR A 978 49.27 -30.52 -10.42
CA TYR A 978 50.49 -30.17 -9.69
C TYR A 978 50.74 -28.67 -9.65
N ASP A 979 50.73 -28.03 -10.82
CA ASP A 979 51.04 -26.61 -10.97
C ASP A 979 50.05 -25.77 -10.13
N MET A 980 48.74 -26.06 -10.26
CA MET A 980 47.70 -25.32 -9.52
C MET A 980 47.68 -25.63 -8.01
N ALA A 981 47.99 -26.85 -7.59
CA ALA A 981 48.09 -27.19 -6.16
C ALA A 981 49.28 -26.49 -5.48
N ARG A 982 50.42 -26.38 -6.18
CA ARG A 982 51.62 -25.72 -5.66
C ARG A 982 51.38 -24.21 -5.53
N ASP A 983 50.86 -23.57 -6.56
CA ASP A 983 50.63 -22.11 -6.56
C ASP A 983 49.60 -21.70 -5.49
N SER A 984 48.57 -22.53 -5.28
CA SER A 984 47.59 -22.38 -4.20
C SER A 984 48.23 -22.56 -2.81
N LEU A 985 49.09 -23.57 -2.65
CA LEU A 985 49.80 -23.86 -1.40
C LEU A 985 50.77 -22.72 -1.01
N GLU A 986 51.49 -22.17 -1.99
CA GLU A 986 52.41 -21.04 -1.80
C GLU A 986 51.67 -19.85 -1.16
N TYR A 987 50.52 -19.46 -1.72
CA TYR A 987 49.69 -18.39 -1.14
C TYR A 987 49.22 -18.69 0.29
N PHE A 988 48.71 -19.89 0.57
CA PHE A 988 48.21 -20.21 1.91
C PHE A 988 49.34 -20.28 2.96
N LEU A 989 50.54 -20.75 2.58
CA LEU A 989 51.73 -20.71 3.43
C LEU A 989 52.23 -19.29 3.70
N GLU A 990 52.24 -18.41 2.70
CA GLU A 990 52.68 -17.02 2.87
C GLU A 990 51.69 -16.16 3.68
N SER A 991 50.39 -16.43 3.53
CA SER A 991 49.33 -15.61 4.13
C SER A 991 48.86 -16.07 5.52
N ASP A 992 49.25 -17.28 5.95
CA ASP A 992 48.76 -17.96 7.17
C ASP A 992 47.20 -18.03 7.23
N LYS A 993 46.57 -18.14 6.05
CA LYS A 993 45.11 -18.26 5.89
C LYS A 993 44.72 -19.71 5.57
N ASP A 994 43.61 -20.14 6.15
CA ASP A 994 43.04 -21.50 6.04
C ASP A 994 44.09 -22.65 6.12
N PRO A 995 44.57 -22.99 7.33
CA PRO A 995 45.49 -24.11 7.50
C PRO A 995 44.91 -25.47 7.05
N GLY A 996 43.57 -25.60 6.94
CA GLY A 996 42.94 -26.80 6.42
C GLY A 996 43.23 -27.01 4.93
N LYS A 997 43.31 -25.93 4.13
CA LYS A 997 43.70 -26.03 2.71
C LYS A 997 45.14 -26.45 2.53
N ILE A 998 46.04 -26.00 3.41
CA ILE A 998 47.44 -26.46 3.44
C ILE A 998 47.51 -27.97 3.72
N ASP A 999 46.70 -28.44 4.68
CA ASP A 999 46.65 -29.85 5.08
C ASP A 999 45.98 -30.76 4.03
N ASP A 1000 45.11 -30.21 3.18
CA ASP A 1000 44.57 -30.88 1.99
C ASP A 1000 45.59 -30.93 0.82
N LEU A 1001 46.30 -29.82 0.57
CA LEU A 1001 47.19 -29.62 -0.59
C LEU A 1001 48.49 -30.42 -0.48
N LEU A 1002 49.12 -30.45 0.68
CA LEU A 1002 50.39 -31.17 0.86
C LEU A 1002 50.29 -32.66 0.54
N PRO A 1003 49.33 -33.45 1.09
CA PRO A 1003 49.10 -34.83 0.67
C PRO A 1003 48.80 -34.98 -0.82
N MET A 1004 48.09 -34.01 -1.42
CA MET A 1004 47.76 -34.02 -2.84
C MET A 1004 49.03 -33.90 -3.71
N LEU A 1005 49.94 -33.00 -3.36
CA LEU A 1005 51.23 -32.81 -4.04
C LEU A 1005 52.12 -34.06 -3.89
N VAL A 1006 52.11 -34.72 -2.74
CA VAL A 1006 52.80 -36.01 -2.54
C VAL A 1006 52.28 -37.06 -3.51
N GLU A 1007 50.95 -37.25 -3.58
CA GLU A 1007 50.32 -38.25 -4.46
C GLU A 1007 50.60 -37.96 -5.94
N ILE A 1008 50.53 -36.70 -6.37
CA ILE A 1008 50.78 -36.28 -7.74
C ILE A 1008 52.27 -36.43 -8.11
N ALA A 1009 53.19 -36.05 -7.22
CA ALA A 1009 54.62 -36.21 -7.44
C ALA A 1009 55.03 -37.71 -7.45
N GLU A 1010 54.46 -38.52 -6.56
CA GLU A 1010 54.67 -39.96 -6.52
C GLU A 1010 54.16 -40.67 -7.78
N GLY A 1011 52.94 -40.33 -8.23
CA GLY A 1011 52.35 -40.84 -9.47
C GLY A 1011 53.13 -40.45 -10.72
N GLY A 1012 53.70 -39.24 -10.74
CA GLY A 1012 54.60 -38.77 -11.80
C GLY A 1012 56.04 -39.29 -11.72
N GLY A 1013 56.37 -40.18 -10.77
CA GLY A 1013 57.72 -40.73 -10.59
C GLY A 1013 58.74 -39.77 -9.98
N ARG A 1014 58.32 -38.58 -9.52
CA ARG A 1014 59.16 -37.53 -8.92
C ARG A 1014 59.38 -37.82 -7.42
N ILE A 1015 59.90 -39.00 -7.10
CA ILE A 1015 59.92 -39.54 -5.72
C ILE A 1015 60.65 -38.62 -4.72
N ARG A 1016 61.72 -37.92 -5.13
CA ARG A 1016 62.43 -36.98 -4.23
C ARG A 1016 61.56 -35.78 -3.83
N GLU A 1017 60.73 -35.30 -4.74
CA GLU A 1017 59.83 -34.17 -4.53
C GLU A 1017 58.63 -34.61 -3.67
N ALA A 1018 58.10 -35.82 -3.91
CA ALA A 1018 57.12 -36.44 -3.03
C ALA A 1018 57.61 -36.66 -1.58
N ILE A 1019 58.91 -36.96 -1.40
CA ILE A 1019 59.53 -37.01 -0.05
C ILE A 1019 59.55 -35.63 0.59
N GLY A 1020 59.89 -34.57 -0.16
CA GLY A 1020 59.86 -33.18 0.31
C GLY A 1020 58.48 -32.78 0.83
N TRP A 1021 57.45 -32.83 -0.01
CA TRP A 1021 56.08 -32.47 0.39
C TRP A 1021 55.54 -33.30 1.56
N ASN A 1022 55.99 -34.56 1.71
CA ASN A 1022 55.57 -35.41 2.83
C ASN A 1022 56.39 -35.15 4.10
N LEU A 1023 57.55 -34.47 4.03
CA LEU A 1023 58.25 -33.91 5.20
C LEU A 1023 57.52 -32.66 5.66
N ASP A 1024 57.24 -31.72 4.76
CA ASP A 1024 56.50 -30.49 5.06
C ASP A 1024 55.13 -30.79 5.73
N TYR A 1025 54.44 -31.83 5.25
CA TYR A 1025 53.21 -32.32 5.88
C TYR A 1025 53.44 -32.91 7.28
N LEU A 1026 54.54 -33.64 7.49
CA LEU A 1026 54.88 -34.22 8.80
C LEU A 1026 55.37 -33.19 9.82
N GLU A 1027 55.90 -32.05 9.38
CA GLU A 1027 56.28 -30.94 10.27
C GLU A 1027 55.05 -30.22 10.84
N ARG A 1028 53.92 -30.23 10.11
CA ARG A 1028 52.64 -29.68 10.56
C ARG A 1028 51.86 -30.61 11.50
N LEU A 1029 52.05 -31.92 11.39
CA LEU A 1029 51.34 -32.92 12.20
C LEU A 1029 52.04 -33.22 13.54
N GLN A 1030 51.28 -33.18 14.63
CA GLN A 1030 51.71 -33.70 15.92
C GLN A 1030 51.71 -35.23 15.92
N GLN A 1031 52.55 -35.86 16.76
CA GLN A 1031 52.59 -37.34 16.87
C GLN A 1031 51.29 -37.96 17.39
N SER A 1032 50.43 -37.16 18.03
CA SER A 1032 49.08 -37.51 18.47
C SER A 1032 48.05 -37.58 17.34
N ASP A 1033 48.34 -36.98 16.18
CA ASP A 1033 47.33 -36.75 15.15
C ASP A 1033 47.01 -38.05 14.39
N PRO A 1034 45.72 -38.36 14.11
CA PRO A 1034 45.34 -39.59 13.44
C PRO A 1034 46.00 -39.78 12.06
N GLN A 1035 46.34 -38.69 11.36
CA GLN A 1035 47.03 -38.70 10.08
C GLN A 1035 48.54 -39.00 10.20
N TRP A 1036 49.17 -38.76 11.36
CA TRP A 1036 50.63 -38.85 11.51
C TRP A 1036 51.20 -40.25 11.22
N PRO A 1037 50.62 -41.36 11.74
CA PRO A 1037 51.07 -42.71 11.39
C PRO A 1037 50.87 -43.03 9.90
N ALA A 1038 49.86 -42.45 9.26
CA ALA A 1038 49.59 -42.62 7.83
C ALA A 1038 50.65 -41.91 6.99
N ALA A 1039 50.95 -40.65 7.31
CA ALA A 1039 51.98 -39.85 6.65
C ALA A 1039 53.39 -40.44 6.84
N ARG A 1040 53.72 -40.94 8.04
CA ARG A 1040 54.95 -41.69 8.29
C ARG A 1040 55.03 -42.98 7.49
N TYR A 1041 53.94 -43.75 7.39
CA TYR A 1041 53.94 -44.97 6.59
C TYR A 1041 54.09 -44.67 5.09
N ARG A 1042 53.42 -43.63 4.59
CA ARG A 1042 53.62 -43.11 3.23
C ARG A 1042 55.09 -42.74 3.00
N MET A 1043 55.73 -42.07 3.97
CA MET A 1043 57.16 -41.72 3.91
C MET A 1043 58.05 -42.96 3.72
N ALA A 1044 57.82 -44.02 4.48
CA ALA A 1044 58.56 -45.27 4.29
C ALA A 1044 58.39 -45.80 2.85
N GLN A 1045 57.16 -45.86 2.35
CA GLN A 1045 56.88 -46.36 0.99
C GLN A 1045 57.57 -45.51 -0.10
N LEU A 1046 57.67 -44.20 0.09
CA LEU A 1046 58.44 -43.30 -0.79
C LEU A 1046 59.94 -43.61 -0.75
N TYR A 1047 60.55 -43.80 0.43
CA TYR A 1047 61.95 -44.22 0.54
C TYR A 1047 62.19 -45.60 -0.10
N ARG A 1048 61.23 -46.53 0.00
CA ARG A 1048 61.28 -47.84 -0.70
C ARG A 1048 61.34 -47.66 -2.21
N LYS A 1049 60.51 -46.75 -2.75
CA LYS A 1049 60.53 -46.39 -4.19
C LYS A 1049 61.85 -45.71 -4.59
N ALA A 1050 62.43 -44.89 -3.71
CA ALA A 1050 63.74 -44.26 -3.89
C ALA A 1050 64.94 -45.21 -3.75
N GLN A 1051 64.72 -46.50 -3.46
CA GLN A 1051 65.76 -47.50 -3.13
C GLN A 1051 66.55 -47.22 -1.85
N ASP A 1052 66.08 -46.30 -0.99
CA ASP A 1052 66.65 -46.10 0.35
C ASP A 1052 66.05 -47.10 1.33
N VAL A 1053 66.59 -48.32 1.28
CA VAL A 1053 66.18 -49.44 2.15
C VAL A 1053 66.50 -49.15 3.62
N GLN A 1054 67.46 -48.26 3.92
CA GLN A 1054 67.83 -47.92 5.29
C GLN A 1054 66.75 -47.04 5.94
N GLN A 1055 66.34 -45.96 5.28
CA GLN A 1055 65.28 -45.07 5.78
C GLN A 1055 63.91 -45.74 5.77
N TRP A 1056 63.57 -46.50 4.72
CA TRP A 1056 62.35 -47.31 4.70
C TRP A 1056 62.27 -48.22 5.92
N ARG A 1057 63.37 -48.95 6.23
CA ARG A 1057 63.39 -49.88 7.36
C ARG A 1057 63.25 -49.15 8.69
N ALA A 1058 64.02 -48.09 8.90
CA ALA A 1058 64.02 -47.32 10.15
C ALA A 1058 62.63 -46.77 10.48
N ILE A 1059 61.91 -46.23 9.50
CA ILE A 1059 60.55 -45.69 9.69
C ILE A 1059 59.54 -46.81 9.99
N LEU A 1060 59.65 -47.98 9.35
CA LEU A 1060 58.77 -49.10 9.67
C LEU A 1060 59.06 -49.69 11.07
N GLU A 1061 60.33 -49.78 11.48
CA GLU A 1061 60.71 -50.27 12.81
C GLU A 1061 60.24 -49.31 13.91
N ASP A 1062 60.30 -47.99 13.66
CA ASP A 1062 59.73 -46.93 14.50
C ASP A 1062 58.20 -47.08 14.63
N LEU A 1063 57.47 -47.15 13.51
CA LEU A 1063 56.01 -47.31 13.49
C LEU A 1063 55.51 -48.60 14.14
N ALA A 1064 56.18 -49.73 13.88
CA ALA A 1064 55.82 -51.03 14.45
C ALA A 1064 56.04 -51.05 15.97
N LYS A 1065 57.06 -50.35 16.47
CA LYS A 1065 57.38 -50.27 17.90
C LYS A 1065 56.53 -49.26 18.66
N ASN A 1066 56.36 -48.05 18.10
CA ASN A 1066 55.79 -46.91 18.81
C ASN A 1066 54.30 -46.69 18.49
N ASN A 1067 53.79 -47.22 17.37
CA ASN A 1067 52.36 -47.16 17.01
C ASN A 1067 51.73 -48.55 16.72
N PRO A 1068 52.01 -49.61 17.51
CA PRO A 1068 51.66 -51.01 17.19
C PRO A 1068 50.15 -51.25 17.03
N ASN A 1069 49.31 -50.47 17.70
CA ASN A 1069 47.85 -50.61 17.65
C ASN A 1069 47.21 -49.90 16.43
N SER A 1070 47.95 -49.02 15.75
CA SER A 1070 47.45 -48.34 14.55
C SER A 1070 47.34 -49.31 13.36
N LEU A 1071 46.55 -48.96 12.34
CA LEU A 1071 46.52 -49.70 11.08
C LEU A 1071 47.93 -49.75 10.45
N TYR A 1072 48.59 -48.59 10.38
CA TYR A 1072 49.88 -48.41 9.73
C TYR A 1072 51.06 -49.06 10.47
N GLY A 1073 51.03 -49.10 11.80
CA GLY A 1073 52.01 -49.85 12.61
C GLY A 1073 51.92 -51.37 12.40
N ARG A 1074 50.70 -51.91 12.26
CA ARG A 1074 50.50 -53.32 11.90
C ARG A 1074 50.93 -53.62 10.47
N MET A 1075 50.68 -52.71 9.53
CA MET A 1075 51.20 -52.81 8.16
C MET A 1075 52.74 -52.74 8.13
N ALA A 1076 53.35 -51.91 8.97
CA ALA A 1076 54.81 -51.80 9.09
C ALA A 1076 55.47 -53.09 9.60
N ASP A 1077 54.93 -53.68 10.66
CA ASP A 1077 55.37 -54.99 11.19
C ASP A 1077 55.21 -56.10 10.12
N MET A 1078 54.10 -56.10 9.37
CA MET A 1078 53.88 -57.03 8.26
C MET A 1078 54.92 -56.85 7.14
N ASP A 1079 55.15 -55.63 6.66
CA ASP A 1079 56.12 -55.34 5.59
C ASP A 1079 57.56 -55.76 6.00
N LEU A 1080 57.95 -55.51 7.27
CA LEU A 1080 59.23 -55.94 7.83
C LEU A 1080 59.39 -57.47 7.86
N ARG A 1081 58.37 -58.20 8.35
CA ARG A 1081 58.37 -59.67 8.37
C ARG A 1081 58.45 -60.26 6.97
N THR A 1082 57.70 -59.68 6.03
CA THR A 1082 57.70 -60.13 4.62
C THR A 1082 59.07 -59.94 3.98
N GLN A 1083 59.78 -58.84 4.27
CA GLN A 1083 61.15 -58.66 3.78
C GLN A 1083 62.15 -59.67 4.39
N GLY A 1084 61.99 -60.03 5.67
CA GLY A 1084 62.76 -61.09 6.32
C GLY A 1084 62.62 -62.41 5.55
N LEU A 1085 61.38 -62.86 5.33
CA LEU A 1085 61.09 -64.07 4.56
C LEU A 1085 61.65 -64.05 3.13
N VAL A 1086 61.60 -62.91 2.43
CA VAL A 1086 62.21 -62.76 1.10
C VAL A 1086 63.74 -62.84 1.14
N LYS A 1087 64.38 -62.35 2.20
CA LYS A 1087 65.83 -62.44 2.40
C LYS A 1087 66.25 -63.89 2.67
N ASP A 1088 65.52 -64.59 3.53
CA ASP A 1088 65.76 -65.99 3.88
C ASP A 1088 65.49 -66.91 2.67
N ALA A 1089 64.43 -66.66 1.90
CA ALA A 1089 64.14 -67.38 0.65
C ALA A 1089 65.22 -67.16 -0.42
N ARG A 1090 65.79 -65.95 -0.53
CA ARG A 1090 66.94 -65.69 -1.43
C ARG A 1090 68.23 -66.39 -0.99
N GLN A 1091 68.39 -66.70 0.30
CA GLN A 1091 69.52 -67.50 0.80
C GLN A 1091 69.33 -69.01 0.62
N LEU A 1092 68.09 -69.46 0.37
CA LEU A 1092 67.71 -70.86 0.14
C LEU A 1092 67.52 -71.22 -1.34
N ALA A 1093 67.60 -70.26 -2.25
CA ALA A 1093 67.55 -70.51 -3.70
C ALA A 1093 68.90 -71.03 -4.22
N PRO A 1094 68.96 -72.19 -4.90
CA PRO A 1094 70.20 -72.65 -5.53
C PRO A 1094 70.57 -71.76 -6.73
N ASN A 1095 71.86 -71.50 -6.93
CA ASN A 1095 72.37 -70.79 -8.11
C ASN A 1095 71.95 -71.52 -9.40
N ILE A 1096 71.17 -70.83 -10.24
CA ILE A 1096 70.88 -71.16 -11.64
C ILE A 1096 71.14 -69.90 -12.46
#